data_AF-A0AAN9QEX0-F1
#
_entry.id   AF-A0AAN9QEX0-F1
#
_cell.length_a   1.000
_cell.length_b   1.000
_cell.length_c   1.000
_cell.angle_alpha   90.00
_cell.angle_beta   90.00
_cell.angle_gamma   90.00
#
_symmetry.space_group_name_H-M   'P 1'
#
loop_
_entity.id
_entity.type
_entity.pdbx_description
1 polymer ?
#
loop_
_entity_poly.entity_id
_entity_poly.type
_entity_poly.pdbx_seq_one_letter_code
_entity_poly.pdbx_strand_id
1 'polypeptide(L)'
;MDFAMGSAGGSGDDQHNHNHNYSHKKSSNKGKKAYHGHNADRTSKLEEMFRKCPHPTKSTRCQIAEELGLDPKQVKFWFQNKRTQIKTQTERTNNSIFRIENERIRNDNLLLREAFKNIICPSCGGPSNVDEKRQCSLEQLRLENARLREEHEKVSSALAKYMDKPMLDLNMDYTLMRGSSSQGGSMSDSFQDEDIMSNPGRKITQMEKIVMSQIAVAAKEELIKLLCTNEPIWVKSSNDQRFVLHLESYETFFPRINHFKNSQARVESSKDSRVVRIKATELVDMFLNSENWANLFSTIVTKARTIEVLENGSNRSGVLLLMNEEMHVLSPLVPSRELCFLRYCEQIEAHSWVIVDVSVDCTNGNNNPKYWRCPSGCMIHEISNELCWISWVEHVEVDEKIETHQLYKDIVNNNIAYGAERWLLELQRMCARFTSVGAECIPNYDFYGVITTLGGRKNMMNFSDQMVKNFYGILNISTKRDFLEHLPEENINIRITTRKYTNSSQSNAMIIFIATTSFRLPLPSENVFDFFRDPIKRAKWDVMCYESPVNEVARISIGTQPSNYISIIQPVHRTANNMAIIQESCIDPLGSYVVYSPVNISDIKMAINGEESTTMAIFPSGIVISKDERSITNAAWSSGSDDTRTHSTLLTVAFQILMNGPTTMIAESKTVVNSLMTSTIQNINHALINGSNLEF
;
A
#
# COMPACT_ATOMS: atom_id res chain seq x y z
N MET A 1 -10.29 -44.83 -12.70
CA MET A 1 -8.89 -45.30 -12.66
C MET A 1 -8.40 -45.05 -11.25
N ASP A 2 -8.68 -46.02 -10.39
CA ASP A 2 -8.22 -46.06 -9.01
C ASP A 2 -6.77 -46.49 -8.98
N PHE A 3 -5.95 -45.85 -8.14
CA PHE A 3 -4.90 -46.56 -7.43
C PHE A 3 -4.65 -45.89 -6.08
N ALA A 4 -4.85 -46.69 -5.03
CA ALA A 4 -4.55 -46.38 -3.65
C ALA A 4 -3.40 -47.29 -3.16
N MET A 5 -2.73 -46.77 -2.12
CA MET A 5 -1.98 -47.42 -1.05
C MET A 5 -0.56 -47.96 -1.26
N GLY A 6 0.28 -47.63 -0.27
CA GLY A 6 1.51 -48.34 0.08
C GLY A 6 2.37 -47.60 1.12
N SER A 7 2.04 -47.72 2.42
CA SER A 7 2.92 -47.37 3.55
C SER A 7 3.90 -48.52 3.85
N ALA A 8 5.15 -48.17 4.17
CA ALA A 8 6.10 -48.93 5.01
C ALA A 8 7.28 -47.97 5.32
N GLY A 9 7.76 -47.71 6.55
CA GLY A 9 7.78 -48.53 7.75
C GLY A 9 9.03 -49.42 7.74
N GLY A 10 10.16 -48.96 8.31
CA GLY A 10 11.38 -49.76 8.40
C GLY A 10 12.54 -49.06 9.12
N SER A 11 12.64 -49.30 10.43
CA SER A 11 13.81 -49.08 11.28
C SER A 11 14.82 -50.22 11.09
N GLY A 12 16.11 -49.98 11.30
CA GLY A 12 17.14 -51.04 11.34
C GLY A 12 18.57 -50.51 11.41
N ASP A 13 19.09 -50.39 12.63
CA ASP A 13 20.52 -50.41 12.94
C ASP A 13 21.16 -51.71 12.45
N ASP A 14 22.41 -51.68 11.99
CA ASP A 14 23.51 -52.40 12.66
C ASP A 14 24.87 -52.28 11.95
N GLN A 15 25.88 -52.23 12.80
CA GLN A 15 27.31 -52.31 12.52
C GLN A 15 27.66 -53.65 11.86
N HIS A 16 28.61 -53.67 10.91
CA HIS A 16 29.68 -54.67 10.94
C HIS A 16 30.89 -54.30 10.09
N ASN A 17 32.03 -54.53 10.73
CA ASN A 17 33.41 -54.32 10.38
C ASN A 17 33.93 -55.54 9.59
N HIS A 18 34.73 -55.36 8.52
CA HIS A 18 35.78 -56.33 8.16
C HIS A 18 36.92 -55.74 7.33
N ASN A 19 38.10 -55.78 7.95
CA ASN A 19 39.47 -55.65 7.46
C ASN A 19 39.78 -56.31 6.10
N HIS A 20 40.73 -55.73 5.36
CA HIS A 20 41.94 -56.47 4.96
C HIS A 20 43.20 -55.58 4.90
N ASN A 21 44.26 -56.14 5.48
CA ASN A 21 45.58 -55.60 5.77
C ASN A 21 46.49 -55.42 4.54
N TYR A 22 47.42 -54.47 4.61
CA TYR A 22 48.85 -54.72 4.34
C TYR A 22 49.74 -53.89 5.30
N SER A 23 50.73 -54.56 5.87
CA SER A 23 51.55 -54.18 7.02
C SER A 23 52.94 -53.64 6.64
N HIS A 24 53.51 -52.82 7.55
CA HIS A 24 54.92 -52.53 7.87
C HIS A 24 55.29 -51.03 7.71
N LYS A 25 55.95 -50.33 8.64
CA LYS A 25 56.78 -50.68 9.81
C LYS A 25 56.78 -49.49 10.80
N LYS A 26 56.98 -49.82 12.08
CA LYS A 26 57.02 -48.92 13.26
C LYS A 26 58.21 -47.95 13.24
N SER A 27 58.01 -46.72 13.73
CA SER A 27 58.98 -46.08 14.64
C SER A 27 58.29 -45.21 15.70
N SER A 28 58.90 -45.27 16.87
CA SER A 28 58.56 -44.84 18.24
C SER A 28 57.84 -43.50 18.53
N ASN A 29 56.96 -43.58 19.53
CA ASN A 29 56.57 -42.57 20.53
C ASN A 29 57.60 -41.46 20.82
N LYS A 30 57.13 -40.21 20.94
CA LYS A 30 57.49 -39.27 22.02
C LYS A 30 56.58 -38.02 22.03
N GLY A 31 55.89 -37.81 23.15
CA GLY A 31 55.57 -36.47 23.68
C GLY A 31 54.22 -35.85 23.32
N LYS A 32 53.19 -36.13 24.13
CA LYS A 32 52.09 -35.17 24.34
C LYS A 32 52.68 -33.91 24.99
N LYS A 33 52.68 -32.78 24.28
CA LYS A 33 52.92 -31.44 24.86
C LYS A 33 51.71 -30.54 24.59
N ALA A 34 51.28 -29.86 25.65
CA ALA A 34 50.19 -28.91 25.69
C ALA A 34 50.31 -27.82 24.60
N TYR A 35 49.26 -27.66 23.78
CA TYR A 35 49.22 -26.73 22.64
C TYR A 35 47.93 -25.89 22.62
N HIS A 36 47.47 -25.41 23.77
CA HIS A 36 46.17 -24.70 23.88
C HIS A 36 46.22 -23.22 24.26
N GLY A 37 47.41 -22.61 24.42
CA GLY A 37 47.52 -21.17 24.69
C GLY A 37 47.55 -20.27 23.44
N HIS A 38 48.36 -20.59 22.44
CA HIS A 38 48.63 -19.69 21.31
C HIS A 38 47.61 -19.72 20.16
N ASN A 39 46.70 -20.71 20.12
CA ASN A 39 45.78 -20.87 18.98
C ASN A 39 44.50 -20.02 19.11
N ALA A 40 44.05 -19.76 20.34
CA ALA A 40 42.86 -18.94 20.62
C ALA A 40 43.12 -17.45 20.31
N ASP A 41 44.30 -16.95 20.69
CA ASP A 41 44.68 -15.54 20.50
C ASP A 41 44.87 -15.20 19.01
N ARG A 42 45.49 -16.12 18.26
CA ARG A 42 45.61 -16.03 16.79
C ARG A 42 44.25 -16.06 16.10
N THR A 43 43.34 -16.91 16.57
CA THR A 43 41.97 -16.99 16.00
C THR A 43 41.18 -15.73 16.30
N SER A 44 41.26 -15.20 17.53
CA SER A 44 40.61 -13.94 17.92
C SER A 44 41.06 -12.76 17.04
N LYS A 45 42.37 -12.68 16.76
CA LYS A 45 42.91 -11.62 15.90
C LYS A 45 42.48 -11.76 14.44
N LEU A 46 42.44 -12.98 13.91
CA LEU A 46 41.87 -13.25 12.57
C LEU A 46 40.38 -12.88 12.50
N GLU A 47 39.61 -13.12 13.57
CA GLU A 47 38.20 -12.72 13.66
C GLU A 47 38.01 -11.20 13.78
N GLU A 48 38.91 -10.49 14.48
CA GLU A 48 38.92 -9.02 14.52
C GLU A 48 39.20 -8.44 13.12
N MET A 49 40.18 -8.99 12.40
CA MET A 49 40.55 -8.54 11.06
C MET A 49 39.48 -8.90 10.02
N PHE A 50 38.81 -10.03 10.18
CA PHE A 50 37.66 -10.41 9.35
C PHE A 50 36.49 -9.44 9.49
N ARG A 51 36.21 -8.95 10.70
CA ARG A 51 35.18 -7.93 10.94
C ARG A 51 35.47 -6.61 10.22
N LYS A 52 36.74 -6.25 10.05
CA LYS A 52 37.16 -5.02 9.34
C LYS A 52 37.18 -5.20 7.82
N CYS A 53 37.66 -6.35 7.33
CA CYS A 53 37.76 -6.62 5.90
C CYS A 53 37.58 -8.12 5.60
N PRO A 54 36.37 -8.58 5.22
CA PRO A 54 36.10 -9.99 4.92
C PRO A 54 36.82 -10.53 3.65
N HIS A 55 37.29 -9.63 2.79
CA HIS A 55 37.98 -9.93 1.52
C HIS A 55 39.34 -9.21 1.43
N PRO A 56 40.34 -9.63 2.24
CA PRO A 56 41.63 -8.95 2.29
C PRO A 56 42.43 -9.12 0.99
N THR A 57 43.08 -8.04 0.55
CA THR A 57 43.95 -8.04 -0.64
C THR A 57 45.20 -8.91 -0.43
N LYS A 58 45.97 -9.17 -1.50
CA LYS A 58 47.24 -9.93 -1.37
C LYS A 58 48.22 -9.26 -0.41
N SER A 59 48.36 -7.93 -0.47
CA SER A 59 49.23 -7.15 0.41
C SER A 59 48.79 -7.26 1.88
N THR A 60 47.50 -7.05 2.14
CA THR A 60 46.91 -7.14 3.49
C THR A 60 47.03 -8.55 4.07
N ARG A 61 46.91 -9.60 3.25
CA ARG A 61 47.12 -10.99 3.71
C ARG A 61 48.57 -11.28 4.10
N CYS A 62 49.54 -10.69 3.41
CA CYS A 62 50.96 -10.81 3.79
C CYS A 62 51.24 -10.09 5.11
N GLN A 63 50.66 -8.90 5.32
CA GLN A 63 50.79 -8.16 6.58
C GLN A 63 50.20 -8.94 7.77
N ILE A 64 48.99 -9.50 7.61
CA ILE A 64 48.33 -10.34 8.64
C ILE A 64 49.17 -11.60 8.91
N ALA A 65 49.78 -12.17 7.88
CA ALA A 65 50.64 -13.35 8.00
C ALA A 65 51.93 -13.04 8.78
N GLU A 66 52.57 -11.90 8.50
CA GLU A 66 53.75 -11.41 9.24
C GLU A 66 53.41 -11.08 10.71
N GLU A 67 52.29 -10.39 10.96
CA GLU A 67 51.86 -10.01 12.32
C GLU A 67 51.53 -11.24 13.19
N LEU A 68 50.97 -12.30 12.60
CA LEU A 68 50.54 -13.51 13.31
C LEU A 68 51.55 -14.66 13.26
N GLY A 69 52.66 -14.50 12.54
CA GLY A 69 53.63 -15.57 12.28
C GLY A 69 53.01 -16.77 11.55
N LEU A 70 52.12 -16.50 10.58
CA LEU A 70 51.41 -17.50 9.77
C LEU A 70 51.91 -17.47 8.32
N ASP A 71 51.67 -18.54 7.56
CA ASP A 71 51.87 -18.51 6.11
C ASP A 71 50.70 -17.75 5.42
N PRO A 72 50.95 -16.87 4.43
CA PRO A 72 49.90 -16.14 3.71
C PRO A 72 48.80 -17.03 3.11
N LYS A 73 49.11 -18.29 2.76
CA LYS A 73 48.10 -19.26 2.30
C LYS A 73 47.18 -19.71 3.44
N GLN A 74 47.69 -19.87 4.66
CA GLN A 74 46.87 -20.20 5.83
C GLN A 74 45.86 -19.09 6.13
N VAL A 75 46.27 -17.82 6.03
CA VAL A 75 45.37 -16.68 6.15
C VAL A 75 44.32 -16.69 5.03
N LYS A 76 44.72 -16.94 3.78
CA LYS A 76 43.77 -17.09 2.66
C LYS A 76 42.70 -18.16 2.93
N PHE A 77 43.11 -19.36 3.33
CA PHE A 77 42.19 -20.47 3.57
C PHE A 77 41.31 -20.23 4.79
N TRP A 78 41.84 -19.62 5.86
CA TRP A 78 41.05 -19.28 7.02
C TRP A 78 39.91 -18.30 6.67
N PHE A 79 40.19 -17.23 5.92
CA PHE A 79 39.17 -16.28 5.47
C PHE A 79 38.16 -16.92 4.50
N GLN A 80 38.60 -17.81 3.61
CA GLN A 80 37.69 -18.59 2.76
C GLN A 80 36.76 -19.48 3.58
N ASN A 81 37.31 -20.26 4.50
CA ASN A 81 36.55 -21.17 5.35
C ASN A 81 35.59 -20.41 6.29
N LYS A 82 36.01 -19.26 6.83
CA LYS A 82 35.16 -18.42 7.69
C LYS A 82 33.96 -17.86 6.91
N ARG A 83 34.14 -17.40 5.67
CA ARG A 83 33.02 -16.98 4.80
C ARG A 83 32.05 -18.13 4.51
N THR A 84 32.58 -19.30 4.15
CA THR A 84 31.73 -20.49 3.91
C THR A 84 30.96 -20.88 5.17
N GLN A 85 31.61 -20.89 6.33
CA GLN A 85 30.98 -21.20 7.62
C GLN A 85 29.86 -20.22 7.95
N ILE A 86 30.09 -18.91 7.81
CA ILE A 86 29.06 -17.89 8.04
C ILE A 86 27.90 -18.06 7.05
N LYS A 87 28.18 -18.26 5.76
CA LYS A 87 27.15 -18.48 4.75
C LYS A 87 26.28 -19.69 5.11
N THR A 88 26.88 -20.82 5.46
CA THR A 88 26.13 -22.02 5.87
C THR A 88 25.35 -21.81 7.16
N GLN A 89 25.90 -21.08 8.14
CA GLN A 89 25.19 -20.76 9.38
C GLN A 89 23.98 -19.86 9.12
N THR A 90 24.15 -18.81 8.31
CA THR A 90 23.07 -17.91 7.89
C THR A 90 22.00 -18.66 7.10
N GLU A 91 22.38 -19.52 6.16
CA GLU A 91 21.45 -20.37 5.41
C GLU A 91 20.66 -21.32 6.32
N ARG A 92 21.29 -21.89 7.36
CA ARG A 92 20.59 -22.73 8.35
C ARG A 92 19.60 -21.92 9.18
N THR A 93 19.99 -20.75 9.67
CA THR A 93 19.10 -19.85 10.42
C THR A 93 17.92 -19.41 9.55
N ASN A 94 18.18 -18.99 8.31
CA ASN A 94 17.15 -18.60 7.35
C ASN A 94 16.20 -19.76 7.04
N ASN A 95 16.73 -20.97 6.80
CA ASN A 95 15.90 -22.16 6.60
C ASN A 95 15.03 -22.50 7.82
N SER A 96 15.55 -22.31 9.04
CA SER A 96 14.75 -22.47 10.26
C SER A 96 13.62 -21.46 10.34
N ILE A 97 13.89 -20.19 10.01
CA ILE A 97 12.88 -19.11 9.96
C ILE A 97 11.82 -19.44 8.90
N PHE A 98 12.23 -19.83 7.68
CA PHE A 98 11.31 -20.21 6.62
C PHE A 98 10.44 -21.41 7.00
N ARG A 99 10.93 -22.35 7.82
CA ARG A 99 10.12 -23.47 8.30
C ARG A 99 9.04 -23.02 9.27
N ILE A 100 9.39 -22.17 10.24
CA ILE A 100 8.45 -21.63 11.22
C ILE A 100 7.36 -20.81 10.51
N GLU A 101 7.76 -19.94 9.57
CA GLU A 101 6.80 -19.13 8.81
C GLU A 101 5.92 -19.99 7.91
N ASN A 102 6.46 -21.02 7.25
CA ASN A 102 5.65 -21.96 6.46
C ASN A 102 4.64 -22.72 7.33
N GLU A 103 5.02 -23.09 8.55
CA GLU A 103 4.11 -23.74 9.49
C GLU A 103 3.00 -22.79 9.92
N ARG A 104 3.34 -21.52 10.23
CA ARG A 104 2.34 -20.48 10.52
C ARG A 104 1.38 -20.27 9.35
N ILE A 105 1.91 -20.08 8.14
CA ILE A 105 1.12 -19.90 6.91
C ILE A 105 0.23 -21.12 6.65
N ARG A 106 0.70 -22.34 6.92
CA ARG A 106 -0.14 -23.55 6.81
C ARG A 106 -1.28 -23.56 7.81
N ASN A 107 -1.03 -23.17 9.05
CA ASN A 107 -2.06 -23.07 10.08
C ASN A 107 -3.09 -21.99 9.73
N ASP A 108 -2.64 -20.81 9.30
CA ASP A 108 -3.54 -19.74 8.84
C ASP A 108 -4.37 -20.20 7.63
N ASN A 109 -3.76 -20.90 6.66
CA ASN A 109 -4.48 -21.48 5.52
C ASN A 109 -5.49 -22.55 5.93
N LEU A 110 -5.18 -23.35 6.95
CA LEU A 110 -6.10 -24.35 7.47
C LEU A 110 -7.33 -23.67 8.10
N LEU A 111 -7.11 -22.67 8.95
CA LEU A 111 -8.17 -21.87 9.55
C LEU A 111 -9.02 -21.17 8.49
N LEU A 112 -8.39 -20.55 7.49
CA LEU A 112 -9.09 -19.94 6.36
C LEU A 112 -9.94 -20.98 5.62
N ARG A 113 -9.39 -22.15 5.30
CA ARG A 113 -10.12 -23.22 4.61
C ARG A 113 -11.30 -23.75 5.43
N GLU A 114 -11.14 -23.89 6.74
CA GLU A 114 -12.23 -24.30 7.63
C GLU A 114 -13.31 -23.23 7.71
N ALA A 115 -12.92 -21.96 7.79
CA ALA A 115 -13.86 -20.85 7.83
C ALA A 115 -14.63 -20.71 6.51
N PHE A 116 -13.95 -20.83 5.36
CA PHE A 116 -14.60 -20.80 4.04
C PHE A 116 -15.61 -21.93 3.81
N LYS A 117 -15.51 -23.06 4.51
CA LYS A 117 -16.53 -24.13 4.44
C LYS A 117 -17.87 -23.71 5.06
N ASN A 118 -17.84 -22.76 5.99
CA ASN A 118 -19.02 -22.31 6.74
C ASN A 118 -19.64 -21.03 6.16
N ILE A 119 -18.95 -20.35 5.24
CA ILE A 119 -19.46 -19.15 4.56
C ILE A 119 -20.41 -19.58 3.44
N ILE A 120 -21.69 -19.25 3.62
CA ILE A 120 -22.75 -19.46 2.66
C ILE A 120 -22.83 -18.20 1.79
N CYS A 121 -22.64 -18.33 0.47
CA CYS A 121 -22.83 -17.21 -0.44
C CYS A 121 -24.34 -16.89 -0.54
N PRO A 122 -24.81 -15.68 -0.23
CA PRO A 122 -26.24 -15.33 -0.32
C PRO A 122 -26.81 -15.48 -1.73
N SER A 123 -25.97 -15.30 -2.76
CA SER A 123 -26.39 -15.37 -4.17
C SER A 123 -26.35 -16.77 -4.79
N CYS A 124 -25.63 -17.74 -4.19
CA CYS A 124 -25.52 -19.10 -4.75
C CYS A 124 -25.46 -20.26 -3.73
N GLY A 125 -25.62 -19.97 -2.43
CA GLY A 125 -25.66 -20.96 -1.34
C GLY A 125 -24.31 -21.45 -0.80
N GLY A 126 -23.18 -21.11 -1.43
CA GLY A 126 -21.84 -21.56 -0.99
C GLY A 126 -21.63 -23.08 -1.02
N PRO A 127 -20.38 -23.58 -0.91
CA PRO A 127 -20.08 -24.99 -1.17
C PRO A 127 -20.01 -25.79 0.14
N SER A 128 -21.14 -26.32 0.61
CA SER A 128 -21.14 -27.45 1.54
C SER A 128 -22.25 -28.45 1.19
N ASN A 129 -21.84 -29.70 1.00
CA ASN A 129 -22.63 -30.86 0.51
C ASN A 129 -23.13 -30.77 -0.94
N VAL A 130 -22.18 -30.82 -1.88
CA VAL A 130 -22.39 -30.62 -3.32
C VAL A 130 -23.07 -31.80 -4.04
N ASP A 131 -23.17 -33.00 -3.46
CA ASP A 131 -23.69 -34.15 -4.24
C ASP A 131 -25.20 -34.38 -4.04
N GLU A 132 -25.69 -34.61 -2.82
CA GLU A 132 -27.10 -35.04 -2.65
C GLU A 132 -28.14 -33.93 -2.85
N LYS A 133 -27.88 -32.73 -2.32
CA LYS A 133 -28.83 -31.60 -2.42
C LYS A 133 -28.88 -31.03 -3.83
N ARG A 134 -27.74 -31.02 -4.54
CA ARG A 134 -27.64 -30.60 -5.94
C ARG A 134 -28.35 -31.60 -6.86
N GLN A 135 -28.23 -32.90 -6.60
CA GLN A 135 -28.97 -33.94 -7.34
C GLN A 135 -30.48 -33.72 -7.21
N CYS A 136 -30.96 -33.51 -5.98
CA CYS A 136 -32.38 -33.30 -5.69
C CYS A 136 -32.92 -32.00 -6.32
N SER A 137 -32.21 -30.87 -6.18
CA SER A 137 -32.62 -29.62 -6.83
C SER A 137 -32.52 -29.67 -8.37
N LEU A 138 -31.56 -30.41 -8.94
CA LEU A 138 -31.45 -30.59 -10.39
C LEU A 138 -32.60 -31.45 -10.93
N GLU A 139 -33.02 -32.47 -10.17
CA GLU A 139 -34.16 -33.31 -10.51
C GLU A 139 -35.48 -32.53 -10.40
N GLN A 140 -35.62 -31.70 -9.37
CA GLN A 140 -36.77 -30.80 -9.20
C GLN A 140 -36.84 -29.74 -10.30
N LEU A 141 -35.70 -29.15 -10.70
CA LEU A 141 -35.62 -28.21 -11.83
C LEU A 141 -35.89 -28.88 -13.17
N ARG A 142 -35.55 -30.17 -13.35
CA ARG A 142 -35.89 -30.93 -14.56
C ARG A 142 -37.38 -31.18 -14.66
N LEU A 143 -38.02 -31.53 -13.54
CA LEU A 143 -39.48 -31.69 -13.45
C LEU A 143 -40.21 -30.38 -13.74
N GLU A 144 -39.75 -29.27 -13.16
CA GLU A 144 -40.35 -27.96 -13.39
C GLU A 144 -40.15 -27.47 -14.83
N ASN A 145 -38.96 -27.66 -15.41
CA ASN A 145 -38.72 -27.34 -16.82
C ASN A 145 -39.57 -28.20 -17.78
N ALA A 146 -39.81 -29.48 -17.44
CA ALA A 146 -40.71 -30.33 -18.23
C ALA A 146 -42.15 -29.81 -18.17
N ARG A 147 -42.62 -29.41 -16.98
CA ARG A 147 -43.94 -28.81 -16.79
C ARG A 147 -44.07 -27.48 -17.54
N LEU A 148 -43.09 -26.59 -17.43
CA LEU A 148 -43.09 -25.30 -18.12
C LEU A 148 -43.03 -25.45 -19.64
N ARG A 149 -42.33 -26.48 -20.16
CA ARG A 149 -42.36 -26.80 -21.59
C ARG A 149 -43.74 -27.27 -22.05
N GLU A 150 -44.43 -28.08 -21.25
CA GLU A 150 -45.80 -28.52 -21.55
C GLU A 150 -46.79 -27.36 -21.51
N GLU A 151 -46.66 -26.42 -20.55
CA GLU A 151 -47.48 -25.21 -20.53
C GLU A 151 -47.16 -24.27 -21.69
N HIS A 152 -45.88 -24.11 -22.05
CA HIS A 152 -45.47 -23.35 -23.21
C HIS A 152 -46.04 -23.96 -24.50
N GLU A 153 -46.04 -25.28 -24.65
CA GLU A 153 -46.63 -25.96 -25.80
C GLU A 153 -48.15 -25.80 -25.84
N LYS A 154 -48.84 -25.86 -24.69
CA LYS A 154 -50.27 -25.55 -24.58
C LYS A 154 -50.58 -24.11 -24.99
N VAL A 155 -49.83 -23.14 -24.48
CA VAL A 155 -50.00 -21.71 -24.83
C VAL A 155 -49.66 -21.46 -26.29
N SER A 156 -48.60 -22.06 -26.82
CA SER A 156 -48.21 -21.94 -28.23
C SER A 156 -49.24 -22.57 -29.16
N SER A 157 -49.86 -23.68 -28.76
CA SER A 157 -50.97 -24.29 -29.52
C SER A 157 -52.26 -23.46 -29.46
N ALA A 158 -52.52 -22.77 -28.34
CA ALA A 158 -53.64 -21.84 -28.20
C ALA A 158 -53.43 -20.57 -29.03
N LEU A 159 -52.19 -20.08 -29.09
CA LEU A 159 -51.78 -18.95 -29.92
C LEU A 159 -51.91 -19.29 -31.41
N ALA A 160 -51.47 -20.48 -31.84
CA ALA A 160 -51.65 -20.95 -33.21
C ALA A 160 -53.15 -21.02 -33.62
N LYS A 161 -54.02 -21.50 -32.72
CA LYS A 161 -55.48 -21.51 -32.93
C LYS A 161 -56.12 -20.11 -32.97
N TYR A 162 -55.49 -19.11 -32.33
CA TYR A 162 -55.95 -17.73 -32.35
C TYR A 162 -55.46 -16.95 -33.59
N MET A 163 -54.28 -17.29 -34.11
CA MET A 163 -53.69 -16.66 -35.29
C MET A 163 -54.33 -17.10 -36.62
N ASP A 164 -55.11 -18.19 -36.63
CA ASP A 164 -55.93 -18.61 -37.78
C ASP A 164 -57.25 -17.81 -37.93
N LYS A 165 -57.46 -16.77 -37.11
CA LYS A 165 -58.57 -15.81 -37.27
C LYS A 165 -58.03 -14.45 -37.73
N PRO A 166 -58.54 -13.86 -38.83
CA PRO A 166 -58.06 -12.56 -39.30
C PRO A 166 -58.50 -11.45 -38.34
N MET A 167 -57.52 -10.72 -37.78
CA MET A 167 -57.74 -9.49 -37.00
C MET A 167 -57.74 -8.25 -37.89
N LEU A 168 -58.72 -7.38 -37.66
CA LEU A 168 -58.84 -6.04 -38.24
C LEU A 168 -57.98 -5.02 -37.46
N ASP A 169 -57.47 -4.05 -38.23
CA ASP A 169 -56.66 -2.88 -37.86
C ASP A 169 -57.13 -2.10 -36.63
N LEU A 170 -56.15 -1.52 -35.92
CA LEU A 170 -56.22 -0.11 -35.49
C LEU A 170 -54.84 0.45 -35.08
N ASN A 171 -54.36 1.41 -35.90
CA ASN A 171 -53.27 2.35 -35.66
C ASN A 171 -53.61 3.37 -34.56
N MET A 172 -52.61 3.85 -33.81
CA MET A 172 -52.66 5.20 -33.22
C MET A 172 -51.26 5.81 -33.01
N ASP A 173 -51.08 6.99 -33.63
CA ASP A 173 -49.93 7.91 -33.62
C ASP A 173 -49.68 8.59 -32.26
N TYR A 174 -48.42 8.95 -31.97
CA TYR A 174 -48.05 9.92 -30.93
C TYR A 174 -47.29 11.12 -31.53
N THR A 175 -47.88 12.31 -31.42
CA THR A 175 -47.33 13.60 -31.85
C THR A 175 -46.59 14.29 -30.69
N LEU A 176 -45.33 14.66 -30.93
CA LEU A 176 -44.48 15.52 -30.07
C LEU A 176 -44.95 16.99 -30.12
N MET A 177 -45.05 17.63 -28.95
CA MET A 177 -45.25 19.08 -28.82
C MET A 177 -43.98 19.78 -28.34
N ARG A 178 -43.59 20.79 -29.12
CA ARG A 178 -42.51 21.76 -28.92
C ARG A 178 -43.10 23.06 -28.35
N GLY A 179 -42.43 23.69 -27.39
CA GLY A 179 -42.80 25.01 -26.85
C GLY A 179 -41.56 25.89 -26.59
N SER A 180 -41.65 27.15 -26.97
CA SER A 180 -40.57 28.11 -27.20
C SER A 180 -40.25 29.05 -26.03
N SER A 181 -39.02 29.59 -26.12
CA SER A 181 -38.38 30.79 -25.53
C SER A 181 -39.23 31.95 -24.97
N SER A 182 -38.65 32.61 -23.96
CA SER A 182 -38.74 34.07 -23.76
C SER A 182 -37.43 34.69 -23.26
N GLN A 183 -37.11 35.86 -23.82
CA GLN A 183 -36.09 36.88 -23.50
C GLN A 183 -36.03 37.21 -21.98
N GLY A 184 -34.99 37.78 -21.37
CA GLY A 184 -33.88 38.64 -21.79
C GLY A 184 -33.76 39.75 -20.72
N GLY A 185 -32.59 39.94 -20.12
CA GLY A 185 -32.36 40.98 -19.10
C GLY A 185 -30.89 41.06 -18.71
N SER A 186 -30.21 42.10 -19.22
CA SER A 186 -28.82 42.46 -18.93
C SER A 186 -28.76 43.32 -17.68
N MET A 187 -27.82 43.05 -16.78
CA MET A 187 -27.20 44.06 -15.91
C MET A 187 -25.78 43.61 -15.58
N SER A 188 -24.84 44.52 -15.81
CA SER A 188 -23.42 44.36 -15.49
C SER A 188 -23.22 44.58 -14.00
N ASP A 189 -22.41 43.77 -13.33
CA ASP A 189 -21.63 44.29 -12.21
C ASP A 189 -20.35 43.49 -11.95
N SER A 190 -19.24 44.15 -12.26
CA SER A 190 -18.01 44.29 -11.47
C SER A 190 -17.61 43.15 -10.52
N PHE A 191 -16.61 42.39 -10.96
CA PHE A 191 -15.89 41.39 -10.18
C PHE A 191 -15.09 42.02 -9.04
N GLN A 192 -15.37 41.59 -7.81
CA GLN A 192 -14.41 41.54 -6.71
C GLN A 192 -14.41 40.12 -6.16
N ASP A 193 -13.29 39.42 -6.39
CA ASP A 193 -12.94 38.14 -5.77
C ASP A 193 -12.72 38.38 -4.27
N GLU A 194 -13.66 37.94 -3.43
CA GLU A 194 -13.40 37.68 -2.02
C GLU A 194 -13.66 36.19 -1.74
N ASP A 195 -12.58 35.51 -1.32
CA ASP A 195 -12.57 34.14 -0.82
C ASP A 195 -13.58 33.97 0.33
N ILE A 196 -14.69 33.27 0.07
CA ILE A 196 -15.60 32.82 1.12
C ILE A 196 -15.54 31.30 1.20
N MET A 197 -14.64 30.85 2.07
CA MET A 197 -14.72 29.52 2.69
C MET A 197 -16.14 29.30 3.24
N SER A 198 -16.63 28.07 3.07
CA SER A 198 -17.84 27.53 3.63
C SER A 198 -18.12 28.06 5.05
N ASN A 199 -19.22 28.79 5.21
CA ASN A 199 -19.59 29.45 6.45
C ASN A 199 -19.76 28.38 7.57
N PRO A 200 -18.88 28.28 8.59
CA PRO A 200 -18.89 27.17 9.56
C PRO A 200 -20.05 27.23 10.58
N GLY A 201 -21.06 28.09 10.36
CA GLY A 201 -22.12 28.39 11.30
C GLY A 201 -23.55 28.16 10.79
N ARG A 202 -23.74 27.61 9.58
CA ARG A 202 -25.08 27.29 9.07
C ARG A 202 -25.60 26.05 9.79
N LYS A 203 -26.61 26.21 10.65
CA LYS A 203 -27.33 25.09 11.26
C LYS A 203 -28.14 24.36 10.20
N ILE A 204 -27.92 23.05 10.06
CA ILE A 204 -28.73 22.19 9.19
C ILE A 204 -30.16 22.16 9.72
N THR A 205 -31.12 22.45 8.85
CA THR A 205 -32.54 22.46 9.21
C THR A 205 -33.07 21.05 9.40
N GLN A 206 -34.13 20.88 10.19
CA GLN A 206 -34.74 19.56 10.41
C GLN A 206 -35.19 18.89 9.10
N MET A 207 -35.68 19.67 8.14
CA MET A 207 -36.09 19.16 6.83
C MET A 207 -34.90 18.63 6.04
N GLU A 208 -33.77 19.35 6.04
CA GLU A 208 -32.53 18.89 5.40
C GLU A 208 -32.02 17.59 6.04
N LYS A 209 -32.11 17.44 7.37
CA LYS A 209 -31.75 16.19 8.04
C LYS A 209 -32.59 15.01 7.58
N ILE A 210 -33.91 15.20 7.44
CA ILE A 210 -34.82 14.16 6.95
C ILE A 210 -34.46 13.75 5.51
N VAL A 211 -34.19 14.72 4.64
CA VAL A 211 -33.78 14.47 3.26
C VAL A 211 -32.43 13.74 3.21
N MET A 212 -31.45 14.17 4.00
CA MET A 212 -30.14 13.51 4.12
C MET A 212 -30.26 12.06 4.60
N SER A 213 -31.12 11.79 5.58
CA SER A 213 -31.40 10.44 6.07
C SER A 213 -32.02 9.55 4.97
N GLN A 214 -32.98 10.07 4.19
CA GLN A 214 -33.56 9.35 3.06
C GLN A 214 -32.52 9.04 1.96
N ILE A 215 -31.64 9.99 1.65
CA ILE A 215 -30.54 9.80 0.69
C ILE A 215 -29.59 8.70 1.18
N ALA A 216 -29.23 8.72 2.45
CA ALA A 216 -28.33 7.74 3.05
C ALA A 216 -28.91 6.31 3.00
N VAL A 217 -30.19 6.14 3.33
CA VAL A 217 -30.86 4.83 3.27
C VAL A 217 -30.93 4.32 1.83
N ALA A 218 -31.30 5.18 0.86
CA ALA A 218 -31.32 4.80 -0.55
C ALA A 218 -29.92 4.42 -1.07
N ALA A 219 -28.89 5.19 -0.68
CA ALA A 219 -27.51 4.91 -1.02
C ALA A 219 -27.03 3.57 -0.46
N LYS A 220 -27.42 3.22 0.77
CA LYS A 220 -27.09 1.93 1.37
C LYS A 220 -27.67 0.76 0.56
N GLU A 221 -28.95 0.81 0.21
CA GLU A 221 -29.60 -0.24 -0.58
C GLU A 221 -28.94 -0.41 -1.95
N GLU A 222 -28.57 0.70 -2.59
CA GLU A 222 -27.80 0.68 -3.82
C GLU A 222 -26.41 0.04 -3.63
N LEU A 223 -25.66 0.44 -2.60
CA LEU A 223 -24.33 -0.09 -2.31
C LEU A 223 -24.38 -1.61 -2.06
N ILE A 224 -25.37 -2.09 -1.28
CA ILE A 224 -25.57 -3.53 -1.06
C ILE A 224 -25.73 -4.26 -2.39
N LYS A 225 -26.54 -3.71 -3.30
CA LYS A 225 -26.76 -4.30 -4.61
C LYS A 225 -25.50 -4.28 -5.48
N LEU A 226 -24.71 -3.20 -5.44
CA LEU A 226 -23.39 -3.11 -6.10
C LEU A 226 -22.38 -4.14 -5.56
N LEU A 227 -22.39 -4.38 -4.24
CA LEU A 227 -21.48 -5.32 -3.59
C LEU A 227 -21.87 -6.77 -3.84
N CYS A 228 -23.17 -7.09 -3.83
CA CYS A 228 -23.68 -8.46 -3.96
C CYS A 228 -23.91 -8.91 -5.41
N THR A 229 -24.02 -7.98 -6.36
CA THR A 229 -24.21 -8.27 -7.79
C THR A 229 -22.89 -8.06 -8.53
N ASN A 230 -22.52 -8.98 -9.42
CA ASN A 230 -21.40 -8.81 -10.34
C ASN A 230 -21.95 -8.41 -11.71
N GLU A 231 -22.10 -9.35 -12.63
CA GLU A 231 -22.75 -9.09 -13.92
C GLU A 231 -24.27 -8.87 -13.75
N PRO A 232 -24.89 -7.98 -14.54
CA PRO A 232 -24.31 -7.20 -15.64
C PRO A 232 -23.76 -5.82 -15.20
N ILE A 233 -23.82 -5.48 -13.91
CA ILE A 233 -23.43 -4.16 -13.39
C ILE A 233 -21.91 -3.95 -13.47
N TRP A 234 -21.15 -4.99 -13.19
CA TRP A 234 -19.70 -4.99 -13.22
C TRP A 234 -19.18 -5.80 -14.40
N VAL A 235 -18.28 -5.20 -15.16
CA VAL A 235 -17.52 -5.84 -16.23
C VAL A 235 -16.05 -5.89 -15.83
N LYS A 236 -15.36 -6.95 -16.23
CA LYS A 236 -13.91 -6.99 -16.08
C LYS A 236 -13.27 -6.19 -17.21
N SER A 237 -12.43 -5.24 -16.83
CA SER A 237 -11.60 -4.50 -17.78
C SER A 237 -10.75 -5.47 -18.60
N SER A 238 -10.66 -5.22 -19.89
CA SER A 238 -9.89 -6.03 -20.83
C SER A 238 -8.39 -6.05 -20.49
N ASN A 239 -7.91 -5.02 -19.79
CA ASN A 239 -6.48 -4.79 -19.60
C ASN A 239 -5.94 -5.48 -18.35
N ASP A 240 -6.64 -5.37 -17.23
CA ASP A 240 -6.16 -5.76 -15.90
C ASP A 240 -7.12 -6.69 -15.15
N GLN A 241 -8.23 -7.10 -15.78
CA GLN A 241 -9.27 -7.95 -15.19
C GLN A 241 -9.94 -7.36 -13.94
N ARG A 242 -9.70 -6.08 -13.62
CA ARG A 242 -10.36 -5.39 -12.52
C ARG A 242 -11.82 -5.10 -12.87
N PHE A 243 -12.68 -5.08 -11.86
CA PHE A 243 -14.08 -4.73 -12.04
C PHE A 243 -14.24 -3.23 -12.27
N VAL A 244 -14.86 -2.88 -13.39
CA VAL A 244 -15.28 -1.53 -13.75
C VAL A 244 -16.79 -1.56 -13.99
N LEU A 245 -17.46 -0.47 -13.67
CA LEU A 245 -18.91 -0.37 -13.73
C LEU A 245 -19.36 -0.19 -15.19
N HIS A 246 -20.30 -1.02 -15.64
CA HIS A 246 -20.93 -0.90 -16.95
C HIS A 246 -22.06 0.12 -16.87
N LEU A 247 -21.78 1.36 -17.32
CA LEU A 247 -22.65 2.53 -17.11
C LEU A 247 -24.09 2.30 -17.56
N GLU A 248 -24.29 1.76 -18.76
CA GLU A 248 -25.64 1.53 -19.29
C GLU A 248 -26.43 0.54 -18.43
N SER A 249 -25.80 -0.57 -18.02
CA SER A 249 -26.46 -1.53 -17.11
C SER A 249 -26.73 -0.89 -15.76
N TYR A 250 -25.79 -0.14 -15.20
CA TYR A 250 -26.00 0.55 -13.94
C TYR A 250 -27.17 1.55 -14.00
N GLU A 251 -27.24 2.37 -15.04
CA GLU A 251 -28.33 3.35 -15.23
C GLU A 251 -29.70 2.67 -15.35
N THR A 252 -29.77 1.46 -15.91
CA THR A 252 -31.04 0.69 -15.94
C THR A 252 -31.48 0.24 -14.55
N PHE A 253 -30.56 -0.07 -13.63
CA PHE A 253 -30.88 -0.46 -12.26
C PHE A 253 -31.11 0.74 -11.34
N PHE A 254 -30.44 1.87 -11.60
CA PHE A 254 -30.44 3.06 -10.76
C PHE A 254 -30.60 4.33 -11.62
N PRO A 255 -31.82 4.65 -12.07
CA PRO A 255 -32.07 5.86 -12.84
C PRO A 255 -31.77 7.12 -11.99
N ARG A 256 -30.89 7.99 -12.48
CA ARG A 256 -30.41 9.19 -11.74
C ARG A 256 -30.44 10.44 -12.59
N ILE A 257 -30.41 11.59 -11.90
CA ILE A 257 -30.22 12.91 -12.50
C ILE A 257 -28.73 13.21 -12.49
N ASN A 258 -28.15 13.47 -13.65
CA ASN A 258 -26.73 13.85 -13.75
C ASN A 258 -26.43 15.10 -12.93
N HIS A 259 -25.41 15.03 -12.08
CA HIS A 259 -25.00 16.14 -11.22
C HIS A 259 -24.24 17.23 -11.98
N PHE A 260 -23.62 16.87 -13.11
CA PHE A 260 -22.91 17.79 -14.00
C PHE A 260 -23.82 18.28 -15.13
N LYS A 261 -24.18 19.57 -15.10
CA LYS A 261 -25.13 20.19 -16.05
C LYS A 261 -24.56 20.42 -17.46
N ASN A 262 -23.23 20.55 -17.59
CA ASN A 262 -22.55 20.93 -18.82
C ASN A 262 -21.36 19.98 -19.08
N SER A 263 -21.46 19.15 -20.12
CA SER A 263 -20.39 18.26 -20.63
C SER A 263 -20.08 17.02 -19.77
N GLN A 264 -19.61 15.97 -20.45
CA GLN A 264 -19.41 14.61 -19.96
C GLN A 264 -18.67 14.60 -18.60
N ALA A 265 -19.19 13.84 -17.63
CA ALA A 265 -18.49 13.56 -16.39
C ALA A 265 -17.72 12.25 -16.57
N ARG A 266 -16.46 12.23 -16.14
CA ARG A 266 -15.71 10.97 -16.10
C ARG A 266 -16.18 10.17 -14.89
N VAL A 267 -16.58 8.93 -15.12
CA VAL A 267 -16.90 8.00 -14.04
C VAL A 267 -15.67 7.17 -13.68
N GLU A 268 -15.24 7.30 -12.43
CA GLU A 268 -14.22 6.48 -11.80
C GLU A 268 -14.92 5.44 -10.92
N SER A 269 -14.79 4.16 -11.25
CA SER A 269 -15.49 3.09 -10.55
C SER A 269 -14.66 1.83 -10.42
N SER A 270 -14.72 1.20 -9.25
CA SER A 270 -14.01 -0.06 -9.00
C SER A 270 -14.63 -0.86 -7.86
N LYS A 271 -14.43 -2.17 -7.89
CA LYS A 271 -14.85 -3.12 -6.85
C LYS A 271 -13.74 -4.13 -6.58
N ASP A 272 -13.42 -4.35 -5.32
CA ASP A 272 -12.45 -5.38 -4.89
C ASP A 272 -12.87 -5.99 -3.54
N SER A 273 -12.26 -7.10 -3.13
CA SER A 273 -12.53 -7.74 -1.85
C SER A 273 -11.31 -8.43 -1.26
N ARG A 274 -11.09 -8.30 0.06
CA ARG A 274 -9.93 -8.88 0.76
C ARG A 274 -10.29 -9.33 2.17
N VAL A 275 -9.52 -10.29 2.68
CA VAL A 275 -9.55 -10.71 4.08
C VAL A 275 -8.54 -9.88 4.86
N VAL A 276 -8.95 -9.35 6.01
CA VAL A 276 -8.10 -8.60 6.93
C VAL A 276 -8.20 -9.15 8.35
N ARG A 277 -7.11 -9.03 9.11
CA ARG A 277 -7.03 -9.54 10.49
C ARG A 277 -7.37 -8.44 11.49
N ILE A 278 -8.64 -8.32 11.82
CA ILE A 278 -9.19 -7.39 12.82
C ILE A 278 -10.61 -7.82 13.20
N LYS A 279 -11.09 -7.38 14.37
CA LYS A 279 -12.49 -7.57 14.78
C LYS A 279 -13.40 -6.62 14.00
N ALA A 280 -14.57 -7.11 13.58
CA ALA A 280 -15.52 -6.30 12.81
C ALA A 280 -15.95 -5.03 13.56
N THR A 281 -16.26 -5.15 14.86
CA THR A 281 -16.70 -4.00 15.68
C THR A 281 -15.61 -2.95 15.87
N GLU A 282 -14.36 -3.38 16.05
CA GLU A 282 -13.20 -2.49 16.18
C GLU A 282 -12.96 -1.73 14.87
N LEU A 283 -13.09 -2.42 13.74
CA LEU A 283 -12.96 -1.81 12.43
C LEU A 283 -14.06 -0.77 12.15
N VAL A 284 -15.31 -1.09 12.49
CA VAL A 284 -16.44 -0.15 12.38
C VAL A 284 -16.20 1.08 13.26
N ASP A 285 -15.72 0.91 14.49
CA ASP A 285 -15.37 2.04 15.38
C ASP A 285 -14.29 2.95 14.78
N MET A 286 -13.28 2.37 14.13
CA MET A 286 -12.25 3.13 13.44
C MET A 286 -12.79 3.89 12.23
N PHE A 287 -13.76 3.33 11.49
CA PHE A 287 -14.33 3.97 10.30
C PHE A 287 -15.28 5.12 10.66
N LEU A 288 -15.98 5.03 11.79
CA LEU A 288 -16.89 6.09 12.25
C LEU A 288 -16.15 7.27 12.89
N ASN A 289 -14.93 7.06 13.41
CA ASN A 289 -14.11 8.12 13.97
C ASN A 289 -13.21 8.75 12.88
N SER A 290 -13.36 10.05 12.64
CA SER A 290 -12.64 10.74 11.56
C SER A 290 -11.11 10.74 11.72
N GLU A 291 -10.60 10.79 12.96
CA GLU A 291 -9.15 10.75 13.22
C GLU A 291 -8.60 9.35 12.97
N ASN A 292 -9.29 8.32 13.45
CA ASN A 292 -8.92 6.93 13.19
C ASN A 292 -8.99 6.60 11.70
N TRP A 293 -10.02 7.08 10.99
CA TRP A 293 -10.14 6.95 9.55
C TRP A 293 -8.93 7.55 8.80
N ALA A 294 -8.57 8.79 9.11
CA ALA A 294 -7.39 9.43 8.49
C ALA A 294 -6.08 8.71 8.87
N ASN A 295 -5.97 8.20 10.09
CA ASN A 295 -4.81 7.43 10.53
C ASN A 295 -4.70 6.07 9.83
N LEU A 296 -5.83 5.41 9.59
CA LEU A 296 -5.91 4.09 8.96
C LEU A 296 -5.61 4.16 7.48
N PHE A 297 -5.95 5.28 6.84
CA PHE A 297 -5.77 5.48 5.40
C PHE A 297 -4.81 6.63 5.10
N SER A 298 -3.75 6.79 5.88
CA SER A 298 -2.85 7.95 5.77
C SER A 298 -2.13 8.09 4.43
N THR A 299 -2.07 7.02 3.62
CA THR A 299 -1.56 7.05 2.24
C THR A 299 -2.58 7.55 1.23
N ILE A 300 -3.86 7.69 1.61
CA ILE A 300 -5.00 8.04 0.74
C ILE A 300 -5.67 9.33 1.23
N VAL A 301 -5.88 9.43 2.54
CA VAL A 301 -6.61 10.50 3.24
C VAL A 301 -5.62 11.39 3.97
N THR A 302 -5.59 12.66 3.62
CA THR A 302 -4.77 13.66 4.32
C THR A 302 -5.50 14.24 5.53
N LYS A 303 -6.78 14.53 5.35
CA LYS A 303 -7.61 15.16 6.37
C LYS A 303 -9.00 14.56 6.30
N ALA A 304 -9.58 14.28 7.46
CA ALA A 304 -10.97 13.92 7.60
C ALA A 304 -11.55 14.64 8.81
N ARG A 305 -12.78 15.15 8.68
CA ARG A 305 -13.52 15.80 9.77
C ARG A 305 -14.98 15.40 9.74
N THR A 306 -15.54 15.12 10.90
CA THR A 306 -17.00 15.07 11.08
C THR A 306 -17.51 16.50 11.23
N ILE A 307 -18.34 16.96 10.29
CA ILE A 307 -18.98 18.28 10.34
C ILE A 307 -20.13 18.25 11.35
N GLU A 308 -21.03 17.27 11.24
CA GLU A 308 -22.18 17.11 12.13
C GLU A 308 -22.55 15.63 12.28
N VAL A 309 -22.95 15.23 13.48
CA VAL A 309 -23.59 13.93 13.74
C VAL A 309 -25.09 14.11 13.56
N LEU A 310 -25.66 13.52 12.50
CA LEU A 310 -27.08 13.65 12.17
C LEU A 310 -27.92 12.64 12.96
N GLU A 311 -27.45 11.40 13.05
CA GLU A 311 -28.06 10.31 13.81
C GLU A 311 -26.97 9.51 14.54
N ASN A 312 -27.20 9.19 15.81
CA ASN A 312 -26.19 8.49 16.63
C ASN A 312 -26.36 6.96 16.63
N GLY A 313 -27.43 6.46 16.00
CA GLY A 313 -27.74 5.04 15.95
C GLY A 313 -27.95 4.37 17.32
N SER A 314 -28.11 3.05 17.28
CA SER A 314 -28.07 2.16 18.45
C SER A 314 -27.02 1.09 18.20
N ASN A 315 -26.05 0.96 19.12
CA ASN A 315 -24.95 0.00 19.02
C ASN A 315 -24.22 0.06 17.64
N ARG A 316 -23.84 1.27 17.19
CA ARG A 316 -23.20 1.56 15.89
C ARG A 316 -24.10 1.40 14.65
N SER A 317 -25.26 0.75 14.78
CA SER A 317 -26.22 0.60 13.69
C SER A 317 -27.13 1.83 13.61
N GLY A 318 -27.30 2.38 12.42
CA GLY A 318 -28.06 3.62 12.18
C GLY A 318 -27.28 4.90 12.51
N VAL A 319 -25.94 4.85 12.47
CA VAL A 319 -25.12 6.06 12.64
C VAL A 319 -25.06 6.82 11.33
N LEU A 320 -25.42 8.10 11.33
CA LEU A 320 -25.38 8.99 10.17
C LEU A 320 -24.53 10.23 10.47
N LEU A 321 -23.45 10.40 9.71
CA LEU A 321 -22.47 11.47 9.86
C LEU A 321 -22.42 12.32 8.59
N LEU A 322 -22.37 13.64 8.73
CA LEU A 322 -21.94 14.53 7.67
C LEU A 322 -20.43 14.74 7.82
N MET A 323 -19.67 14.35 6.80
CA MET A 323 -18.21 14.35 6.83
C MET A 323 -17.62 15.16 5.68
N ASN A 324 -16.39 15.64 5.89
CA ASN A 324 -15.57 16.22 4.86
C ASN A 324 -14.18 15.59 4.87
N GLU A 325 -13.71 15.21 3.70
CA GLU A 325 -12.46 14.50 3.50
C GLU A 325 -11.61 15.17 2.41
N GLU A 326 -10.29 15.14 2.61
CA GLU A 326 -9.30 15.54 1.62
C GLU A 326 -8.43 14.32 1.25
N MET A 327 -8.60 13.82 0.03
CA MET A 327 -7.87 12.68 -0.51
C MET A 327 -6.69 13.13 -1.37
N HIS A 328 -5.58 12.41 -1.33
CA HIS A 328 -4.39 12.72 -2.12
C HIS A 328 -3.85 11.51 -2.89
N VAL A 329 -3.10 11.80 -3.95
CA VAL A 329 -2.15 10.86 -4.54
C VAL A 329 -0.78 11.20 -3.98
N LEU A 330 0.09 10.20 -3.82
CA LEU A 330 1.46 10.35 -3.33
C LEU A 330 2.37 11.03 -4.36
N SER A 331 1.97 12.21 -4.83
CA SER A 331 2.62 12.98 -5.89
C SER A 331 2.28 14.46 -5.77
N PRO A 332 3.28 15.35 -5.92
CA PRO A 332 3.02 16.79 -5.97
C PRO A 332 2.30 17.22 -7.26
N LEU A 333 2.25 16.37 -8.29
CA LEU A 333 1.70 16.69 -9.61
C LEU A 333 0.19 16.43 -9.74
N VAL A 334 -0.43 15.83 -8.72
CA VAL A 334 -1.87 15.56 -8.69
C VAL A 334 -2.47 16.32 -7.51
N PRO A 335 -3.40 17.27 -7.75
CA PRO A 335 -4.02 18.01 -6.66
C PRO A 335 -4.94 17.10 -5.83
N SER A 336 -5.07 17.44 -4.54
CA SER A 336 -5.97 16.74 -3.62
C SER A 336 -7.44 16.96 -3.99
N ARG A 337 -8.27 15.96 -3.68
CA ARG A 337 -9.72 15.98 -3.87
C ARG A 337 -10.40 16.26 -2.53
N GLU A 338 -11.21 17.31 -2.49
CA GLU A 338 -12.05 17.61 -1.34
C GLU A 338 -13.48 17.12 -1.60
N LEU A 339 -14.03 16.35 -0.68
CA LEU A 339 -15.36 15.73 -0.78
C LEU A 339 -16.17 16.03 0.48
N CYS A 340 -17.42 16.50 0.31
CA CYS A 340 -18.46 16.57 1.33
C CYS A 340 -19.44 15.41 1.09
N PHE A 341 -19.64 14.55 2.09
CA PHE A 341 -20.51 13.38 1.94
C PHE A 341 -21.17 12.95 3.26
N LEU A 342 -22.25 12.20 3.15
CA LEU A 342 -22.88 11.48 4.25
C LEU A 342 -22.23 10.12 4.39
N ARG A 343 -21.83 9.75 5.61
CA ARG A 343 -21.42 8.40 5.99
C ARG A 343 -22.53 7.77 6.82
N TYR A 344 -23.10 6.67 6.33
CA TYR A 344 -24.14 5.91 7.03
C TYR A 344 -23.66 4.49 7.33
N CYS A 345 -23.80 4.06 8.59
CA CYS A 345 -23.41 2.73 9.04
C CYS A 345 -24.63 1.99 9.60
N GLU A 346 -24.84 0.77 9.12
CA GLU A 346 -25.91 -0.10 9.57
C GLU A 346 -25.42 -1.55 9.68
N GLN A 347 -25.87 -2.23 10.73
CA GLN A 347 -25.70 -3.67 10.88
C GLN A 347 -26.87 -4.38 10.19
N ILE A 348 -26.58 -5.09 9.10
CA ILE A 348 -27.62 -5.80 8.32
C ILE A 348 -27.95 -7.14 8.98
N GLU A 349 -26.92 -7.86 9.42
CA GLU A 349 -27.03 -9.15 10.10
C GLU A 349 -26.06 -9.19 11.29
N ALA A 350 -26.21 -10.16 12.19
CA ALA A 350 -25.42 -10.24 13.42
C ALA A 350 -23.89 -10.18 13.22
N HIS A 351 -23.39 -10.52 12.02
CA HIS A 351 -21.97 -10.58 11.68
C HIS A 351 -21.63 -9.75 10.43
N SER A 352 -22.51 -8.82 10.02
CA SER A 352 -22.33 -8.06 8.77
C SER A 352 -22.75 -6.61 8.92
N TRP A 353 -21.82 -5.73 8.54
CA TRP A 353 -21.96 -4.29 8.60
C TRP A 353 -21.83 -3.71 7.21
N VAL A 354 -22.59 -2.67 6.92
CA VAL A 354 -22.41 -1.85 5.72
C VAL A 354 -22.14 -0.41 6.14
N ILE A 355 -21.15 0.19 5.49
CA ILE A 355 -20.80 1.60 5.63
C ILE A 355 -20.83 2.20 4.23
N VAL A 356 -21.76 3.14 4.01
CA VAL A 356 -21.94 3.82 2.74
C VAL A 356 -21.59 5.30 2.86
N ASP A 357 -20.87 5.80 1.88
CA ASP A 357 -20.52 7.19 1.67
C ASP A 357 -21.18 7.71 0.40
N VAL A 358 -21.92 8.83 0.50
CA VAL A 358 -22.61 9.46 -0.64
C VAL A 358 -22.55 10.98 -0.56
N SER A 359 -22.18 11.63 -1.66
CA SER A 359 -22.10 13.10 -1.73
C SER A 359 -23.48 13.75 -1.59
N VAL A 360 -23.48 14.91 -0.93
CA VAL A 360 -24.64 15.79 -0.80
C VAL A 360 -24.22 17.21 -1.12
N ASP A 361 -25.13 18.01 -1.68
CA ASP A 361 -24.84 19.41 -1.98
C ASP A 361 -24.82 20.24 -0.70
N CYS A 362 -23.61 20.45 -0.19
CA CYS A 362 -23.32 21.27 0.98
C CYS A 362 -23.15 22.76 0.61
N THR A 363 -23.15 23.11 -0.68
CA THR A 363 -22.88 24.47 -1.16
C THR A 363 -24.18 25.21 -1.43
N ASN A 364 -24.26 26.51 -1.10
CA ASN A 364 -25.45 27.33 -1.34
C ASN A 364 -25.66 27.65 -2.84
N GLY A 365 -25.51 26.67 -3.74
CA GLY A 365 -25.78 26.81 -5.18
C GLY A 365 -24.80 27.65 -5.99
N ASN A 366 -23.72 28.18 -5.38
CA ASN A 366 -22.81 29.10 -6.06
C ASN A 366 -21.60 28.44 -6.76
N ASN A 367 -21.29 27.16 -6.50
CA ASN A 367 -20.22 26.43 -7.17
C ASN A 367 -20.64 24.99 -7.48
N ASN A 368 -20.50 24.57 -8.74
CA ASN A 368 -20.70 23.16 -9.09
C ASN A 368 -19.61 22.31 -8.40
N PRO A 369 -19.97 21.14 -7.82
CA PRO A 369 -18.99 20.25 -7.22
C PRO A 369 -18.02 19.75 -8.31
N LYS A 370 -16.73 19.72 -8.00
CA LYS A 370 -15.67 19.20 -8.89
C LYS A 370 -15.64 17.66 -8.93
N TYR A 371 -16.01 17.07 -7.80
CA TYR A 371 -16.02 15.65 -7.55
C TYR A 371 -17.33 15.31 -6.85
N TRP A 372 -17.98 14.24 -7.29
CA TRP A 372 -19.24 13.78 -6.70
C TRP A 372 -19.15 12.29 -6.40
N ARG A 373 -19.22 11.92 -5.11
CA ARG A 373 -19.19 10.53 -4.67
C ARG A 373 -20.59 9.94 -4.79
N CYS A 374 -20.77 9.03 -5.75
CA CYS A 374 -21.92 8.13 -5.78
C CYS A 374 -21.81 7.10 -4.65
N PRO A 375 -22.87 6.33 -4.31
CA PRO A 375 -22.84 5.35 -3.24
C PRO A 375 -21.61 4.45 -3.34
N SER A 376 -20.69 4.70 -2.42
CA SER A 376 -19.38 4.08 -2.30
C SER A 376 -19.21 3.61 -0.87
N GLY A 377 -18.23 2.78 -0.59
CA GLY A 377 -17.96 2.29 0.76
C GLY A 377 -17.83 0.77 0.76
N CYS A 378 -18.18 0.14 1.87
CA CYS A 378 -17.84 -1.25 2.09
C CYS A 378 -18.90 -2.05 2.84
N MET A 379 -18.80 -3.37 2.66
CA MET A 379 -19.43 -4.37 3.51
C MET A 379 -18.35 -5.13 4.25
N ILE A 380 -18.50 -5.21 5.58
CA ILE A 380 -17.61 -5.93 6.49
C ILE A 380 -18.36 -7.16 6.98
N HIS A 381 -17.89 -8.34 6.63
CA HIS A 381 -18.44 -9.62 7.05
C HIS A 381 -17.46 -10.32 7.98
N GLU A 382 -17.87 -10.56 9.22
CA GLU A 382 -17.04 -11.25 10.21
C GLU A 382 -17.00 -12.75 9.89
N ILE A 383 -15.80 -13.25 9.59
CA ILE A 383 -15.55 -14.67 9.36
C ILE A 383 -15.27 -15.40 10.69
N SER A 384 -14.52 -14.74 11.57
CA SER A 384 -14.21 -15.19 12.92
C SER A 384 -13.86 -13.97 13.78
N ASN A 385 -13.74 -14.17 15.09
CA ASN A 385 -13.41 -13.11 16.06
C ASN A 385 -12.11 -12.32 15.78
N GLU A 386 -11.28 -12.72 14.80
CA GLU A 386 -10.06 -12.00 14.39
C GLU A 386 -9.96 -11.75 12.87
N LEU A 387 -10.92 -12.22 12.07
CA LEU A 387 -10.85 -12.15 10.60
C LEU A 387 -12.15 -11.61 10.02
N CYS A 388 -12.02 -10.60 9.16
CA CYS A 388 -13.11 -10.01 8.42
C CYS A 388 -12.88 -10.17 6.91
N TRP A 389 -13.92 -10.56 6.18
CA TRP A 389 -14.01 -10.40 4.73
C TRP A 389 -14.59 -9.02 4.43
N ILE A 390 -13.87 -8.23 3.64
CA ILE A 390 -14.30 -6.88 3.29
C ILE A 390 -14.45 -6.78 1.79
N SER A 391 -15.61 -6.33 1.34
CA SER A 391 -15.87 -5.96 -0.05
C SER A 391 -16.04 -4.45 -0.13
N TRP A 392 -15.35 -3.82 -1.07
CA TRP A 392 -15.30 -2.36 -1.22
C TRP A 392 -15.71 -1.94 -2.63
N VAL A 393 -16.48 -0.86 -2.72
CA VAL A 393 -16.86 -0.20 -3.97
C VAL A 393 -16.49 1.27 -3.88
N GLU A 394 -15.74 1.76 -4.87
CA GLU A 394 -15.56 3.19 -5.09
C GLU A 394 -16.29 3.57 -6.38
N HIS A 395 -17.09 4.63 -6.33
CA HIS A 395 -17.83 5.17 -7.45
C HIS A 395 -17.88 6.71 -7.33
N VAL A 396 -17.13 7.39 -8.19
CA VAL A 396 -17.00 8.86 -8.18
C VAL A 396 -17.16 9.41 -9.58
N GLU A 397 -18.00 10.43 -9.72
CA GLU A 397 -18.08 11.26 -10.92
C GLU A 397 -17.13 12.45 -10.78
N VAL A 398 -16.35 12.72 -11.83
CA VAL A 398 -15.33 13.76 -11.86
C VAL A 398 -15.59 14.70 -13.03
N ASP A 399 -15.54 16.00 -12.77
CA ASP A 399 -15.62 17.02 -13.84
C ASP A 399 -14.48 16.80 -14.84
N GLU A 400 -14.80 16.55 -16.12
CA GLU A 400 -13.81 16.34 -17.17
C GLU A 400 -12.85 17.51 -17.37
N LYS A 401 -13.22 18.72 -16.93
CA LYS A 401 -12.33 19.90 -16.98
C LYS A 401 -11.10 19.75 -16.09
N ILE A 402 -11.09 18.78 -15.17
CA ILE A 402 -9.97 18.54 -14.26
C ILE A 402 -8.89 17.77 -15.02
N GLU A 403 -7.96 18.51 -15.62
CA GLU A 403 -6.81 17.90 -16.28
C GLU A 403 -5.85 17.27 -15.26
N THR A 404 -5.55 15.99 -15.47
CA THR A 404 -4.53 15.26 -14.69
C THR A 404 -3.17 15.39 -15.38
N HIS A 405 -2.11 15.64 -14.61
CA HIS A 405 -0.75 15.72 -15.15
C HIS A 405 -0.38 14.43 -15.92
N GLN A 406 0.24 14.59 -17.11
CA GLN A 406 0.48 13.49 -18.06
C GLN A 406 1.30 12.31 -17.50
N LEU A 407 2.14 12.55 -16.49
CA LEU A 407 2.87 11.48 -15.77
C LEU A 407 1.95 10.55 -14.98
N TYR A 408 0.85 11.07 -14.44
CA TYR A 408 -0.08 10.37 -13.53
C TYR A 408 -1.41 10.03 -14.18
N LYS A 409 -1.63 10.45 -15.43
CA LYS A 409 -2.89 10.24 -16.16
C LYS A 409 -3.33 8.77 -16.13
N ASP A 410 -2.42 7.84 -16.40
CA ASP A 410 -2.76 6.41 -16.46
C ASP A 410 -3.12 5.87 -15.06
N ILE A 411 -2.37 6.25 -14.01
CA ILE A 411 -2.63 5.85 -12.61
C ILE A 411 -3.97 6.39 -12.10
N VAL A 412 -4.33 7.62 -12.45
CA VAL A 412 -5.60 8.23 -12.03
C VAL A 412 -6.77 7.65 -12.83
N ASN A 413 -6.63 7.54 -14.15
CA ASN A 413 -7.72 7.15 -15.04
C ASN A 413 -8.06 5.65 -14.94
N ASN A 414 -7.10 4.80 -14.59
CA ASN A 414 -7.31 3.35 -14.44
C ASN A 414 -7.71 2.96 -13.00
N ASN A 415 -8.21 3.91 -12.20
CA ASN A 415 -8.64 3.69 -10.81
C ASN A 415 -7.56 3.11 -9.88
N ILE A 416 -6.26 3.22 -10.20
CA ILE A 416 -5.18 2.81 -9.29
C ILE A 416 -5.08 3.80 -8.13
N ALA A 417 -5.15 5.10 -8.44
CA ALA A 417 -5.04 6.15 -7.43
C ALA A 417 -6.24 6.19 -6.47
N TYR A 418 -7.46 5.98 -6.96
CA TYR A 418 -8.68 6.24 -6.19
C TYR A 418 -9.62 5.03 -6.10
N GLY A 419 -9.15 3.83 -6.48
CA GLY A 419 -9.98 2.64 -6.52
C GLY A 419 -10.01 1.82 -5.23
N ALA A 420 -10.97 0.89 -5.18
CA ALA A 420 -11.25 -0.01 -4.07
C ALA A 420 -10.04 -0.88 -3.67
N GLU A 421 -9.24 -1.34 -4.63
CA GLU A 421 -8.04 -2.16 -4.34
C GLU A 421 -7.05 -1.40 -3.46
N ARG A 422 -6.87 -0.09 -3.68
CA ARG A 422 -5.95 0.74 -2.88
C ARG A 422 -6.40 0.85 -1.44
N TRP A 423 -7.70 1.08 -1.20
CA TRP A 423 -8.28 1.10 0.15
C TRP A 423 -8.06 -0.22 0.87
N LEU A 424 -8.33 -1.36 0.21
CA LEU A 424 -8.19 -2.67 0.83
C LEU A 424 -6.74 -3.06 1.11
N LEU A 425 -5.79 -2.70 0.23
CA LEU A 425 -4.37 -2.95 0.45
C LEU A 425 -3.82 -2.12 1.62
N GLU A 426 -4.20 -0.85 1.71
CA GLU A 426 -3.81 0.02 2.82
C GLU A 426 -4.41 -0.49 4.15
N LEU A 427 -5.68 -0.90 4.13
CA LEU A 427 -6.32 -1.49 5.29
C LEU A 427 -5.61 -2.76 5.76
N GLN A 428 -5.29 -3.67 4.83
CA GLN A 428 -4.56 -4.89 5.14
C GLN A 428 -3.18 -4.60 5.74
N ARG A 429 -2.45 -3.60 5.20
CA ARG A 429 -1.16 -3.14 5.70
C ARG A 429 -1.28 -2.63 7.15
N MET A 430 -2.29 -1.81 7.44
CA MET A 430 -2.48 -1.24 8.76
C MET A 430 -2.98 -2.26 9.79
N CYS A 431 -3.88 -3.18 9.43
CA CYS A 431 -4.26 -4.29 10.30
C CYS A 431 -3.07 -5.19 10.66
N ALA A 432 -2.20 -5.47 9.69
CA ALA A 432 -0.96 -6.21 9.94
C ALA A 432 -0.01 -5.46 10.89
N ARG A 433 0.04 -4.12 10.79
CA ARG A 433 0.80 -3.26 11.71
C ARG A 433 0.23 -3.32 13.13
N PHE A 434 -1.09 -3.19 13.31
CA PHE A 434 -1.72 -3.28 14.64
C PHE A 434 -1.48 -4.63 15.31
N THR A 435 -1.61 -5.71 14.54
CA THR A 435 -1.29 -7.07 15.02
C THR A 435 0.18 -7.15 15.47
N SER A 436 1.10 -6.56 14.70
CA SER A 436 2.53 -6.55 15.03
C SER A 436 2.83 -5.72 16.28
N VAL A 437 2.15 -4.59 16.48
CA VAL A 437 2.30 -3.75 17.70
C VAL A 437 1.74 -4.44 18.94
N GLY A 438 0.66 -5.21 18.79
CA GLY A 438 0.02 -5.97 19.87
C GLY A 438 0.72 -7.30 20.23
N ALA A 439 1.85 -7.63 19.61
CA ALA A 439 2.54 -8.89 19.85
C ALA A 439 3.07 -9.01 21.31
N GLU A 440 2.80 -10.15 21.95
CA GLU A 440 3.22 -10.45 23.33
C GLU A 440 4.71 -10.79 23.47
N CYS A 441 5.40 -11.06 22.37
CA CYS A 441 6.83 -11.35 22.33
C CYS A 441 7.50 -10.72 21.11
N ILE A 442 8.79 -10.41 21.21
CA ILE A 442 9.59 -9.96 20.07
C ILE A 442 9.83 -11.17 19.15
N PRO A 443 9.45 -11.09 17.87
CA PRO A 443 9.64 -12.21 16.95
C PRO A 443 11.12 -12.56 16.73
N ASN A 444 11.45 -13.86 16.70
CA ASN A 444 12.82 -14.35 16.52
C ASN A 444 13.45 -14.01 15.16
N TYR A 445 12.67 -13.52 14.20
CA TYR A 445 13.15 -13.10 12.88
C TYR A 445 13.51 -11.60 12.81
N ASP A 446 13.21 -10.80 13.85
CA ASP A 446 13.69 -9.42 13.92
C ASP A 446 15.23 -9.44 14.10
N PHE A 447 15.94 -8.71 13.24
CA PHE A 447 17.40 -8.83 13.08
C PHE A 447 18.17 -7.89 14.03
N TYR A 448 19.33 -8.35 14.50
CA TYR A 448 20.35 -7.62 15.30
C TYR A 448 20.10 -7.27 16.77
N GLY A 449 18.98 -7.63 17.40
CA GLY A 449 18.87 -7.70 18.87
C GLY A 449 19.15 -6.41 19.67
N VAL A 450 19.34 -5.25 19.03
CA VAL A 450 19.49 -3.95 19.73
C VAL A 450 18.16 -3.56 20.37
N ILE A 451 17.04 -3.96 19.76
CA ILE A 451 15.69 -3.80 20.31
C ILE A 451 15.34 -5.04 21.13
N THR A 452 15.44 -4.90 22.45
CA THR A 452 15.27 -6.01 23.40
C THR A 452 13.95 -5.93 24.18
N THR A 453 13.24 -4.81 24.10
CA THR A 453 12.00 -4.57 24.86
C THR A 453 10.78 -4.45 23.94
N LEU A 454 9.63 -4.93 24.40
CA LEU A 454 8.35 -4.76 23.69
C LEU A 454 7.97 -3.28 23.58
N GLY A 455 8.19 -2.51 24.65
CA GLY A 455 7.99 -1.07 24.66
C GLY A 455 8.83 -0.37 23.59
N GLY A 456 10.10 -0.75 23.47
CA GLY A 456 10.98 -0.19 22.45
C GLY A 456 10.57 -0.55 21.03
N ARG A 457 10.18 -1.80 20.79
CA ARG A 457 9.64 -2.22 19.50
C ARG A 457 8.38 -1.43 19.11
N LYS A 458 7.45 -1.25 20.06
CA LYS A 458 6.24 -0.44 19.88
C LYS A 458 6.57 1.03 19.60
N ASN A 459 7.50 1.62 20.34
CA ASN A 459 7.94 3.00 20.13
C ASN A 459 8.53 3.19 18.73
N MET A 460 9.38 2.27 18.28
CA MET A 460 9.96 2.32 16.92
C MET A 460 8.90 2.17 15.83
N MET A 461 7.90 1.31 16.03
CA MET A 461 6.77 1.19 15.12
C MET A 461 5.91 2.46 15.07
N ASN A 462 5.58 3.05 16.22
CA ASN A 462 4.81 4.29 16.27
C ASN A 462 5.59 5.46 15.65
N PHE A 463 6.89 5.55 15.92
CA PHE A 463 7.77 6.55 15.31
C PHE A 463 7.78 6.44 13.78
N SER A 464 7.94 5.22 13.27
CA SER A 464 7.96 4.97 11.84
C SER A 464 6.62 5.30 11.17
N ASP A 465 5.50 5.04 11.86
CA ASP A 465 4.16 5.39 11.39
C ASP A 465 4.01 6.92 11.26
N GLN A 466 4.44 7.66 12.29
CA GLN A 466 4.45 9.11 12.28
C GLN A 466 5.36 9.68 11.18
N MET A 467 6.53 9.08 10.97
CA MET A 467 7.46 9.44 9.91
C MET A 467 6.82 9.31 8.52
N VAL A 468 6.14 8.19 8.26
CA VAL A 468 5.44 7.93 7.00
C VAL A 468 4.27 8.89 6.80
N LYS A 469 3.46 9.14 7.84
CA LYS A 469 2.36 10.13 7.81
C LYS A 469 2.86 11.54 7.49
N ASN A 470 3.94 11.97 8.14
CA ASN A 470 4.56 13.26 7.87
C ASN A 470 5.09 13.36 6.44
N PHE A 471 5.66 12.28 5.90
CA PHE A 471 6.15 12.22 4.52
C PHE A 471 5.04 12.40 3.49
N TYR A 472 3.89 11.75 3.68
CA TYR A 472 2.76 11.95 2.75
C TYR A 472 2.13 13.32 2.90
N GLY A 473 2.08 13.85 4.13
CA GLY A 473 1.66 15.22 4.39
C GLY A 473 2.47 16.28 3.63
N ILE A 474 3.78 16.08 3.41
CA ILE A 474 4.60 17.02 2.62
C ILE A 474 4.43 16.87 1.10
N LEU A 475 3.93 15.73 0.62
CA LEU A 475 3.57 15.54 -0.78
C LEU A 475 2.25 16.22 -1.13
N ASN A 476 1.33 16.33 -0.16
CA ASN A 476 0.11 17.11 -0.30
C ASN A 476 0.40 18.62 -0.14
N ILE A 477 0.99 19.22 -1.17
CA ILE A 477 1.09 20.67 -1.29
C ILE A 477 -0.24 21.16 -1.88
N SER A 478 -1.23 21.31 -1.00
CA SER A 478 -2.47 22.05 -1.22
C SER A 478 -2.20 23.28 -2.10
N THR A 479 -3.11 23.53 -3.05
CA THR A 479 -3.21 24.69 -3.95
C THR A 479 -3.37 26.03 -3.23
N LYS A 480 -2.75 26.24 -2.06
CA LYS A 480 -2.49 27.57 -1.56
C LYS A 480 -1.52 28.22 -2.53
N ARG A 481 -2.03 29.20 -3.28
CA ARG A 481 -1.38 29.99 -4.33
C ARG A 481 -0.19 30.82 -3.85
N ASP A 482 0.38 30.50 -2.70
CA ASP A 482 1.60 31.13 -2.21
C ASP A 482 2.75 30.17 -2.49
N PHE A 483 3.77 30.64 -3.22
CA PHE A 483 5.08 29.99 -3.39
C PHE A 483 5.26 29.01 -4.56
N LEU A 484 4.82 29.36 -5.77
CA LEU A 484 5.25 28.70 -7.00
C LEU A 484 6.28 29.58 -7.74
N GLU A 485 7.57 29.39 -7.47
CA GLU A 485 8.64 29.87 -8.38
C GLU A 485 9.19 28.65 -9.12
N HIS A 486 8.75 28.50 -10.36
CA HIS A 486 9.31 27.55 -11.31
C HIS A 486 10.69 28.05 -11.75
N LEU A 487 11.74 27.26 -11.50
CA LEU A 487 13.00 27.39 -12.22
C LEU A 487 13.00 26.34 -13.34
N PRO A 488 12.74 26.72 -14.60
CA PRO A 488 12.73 25.77 -15.70
C PRO A 488 14.17 25.40 -16.06
N GLU A 489 14.60 24.21 -15.63
CA GLU A 489 15.58 23.42 -16.39
C GLU A 489 14.81 22.33 -17.14
N GLU A 490 14.99 22.26 -18.46
CA GLU A 490 14.08 21.67 -19.45
C GLU A 490 13.76 20.16 -19.33
N ASN A 491 14.18 19.45 -18.27
CA ASN A 491 13.91 18.02 -18.13
C ASN A 491 13.51 17.55 -16.71
N ILE A 492 13.65 18.37 -15.67
CA ILE A 492 13.34 17.95 -14.29
C ILE A 492 12.49 19.03 -13.62
N ASN A 493 11.18 18.81 -13.59
CA ASN A 493 10.25 19.67 -12.85
C ASN A 493 10.45 19.47 -11.33
N ILE A 494 11.42 20.19 -10.76
CA ILE A 494 11.67 20.23 -9.31
C ILE A 494 10.80 21.34 -8.71
N ARG A 495 10.04 21.01 -7.67
CA ARG A 495 9.26 21.97 -6.88
C ARG A 495 9.89 22.13 -5.51
N ILE A 496 10.19 23.37 -5.13
CA ILE A 496 10.79 23.69 -3.82
C ILE A 496 9.82 24.59 -3.06
N THR A 497 9.36 24.11 -1.90
CA THR A 497 8.57 24.90 -0.97
C THR A 497 9.30 25.09 0.35
N THR A 498 8.99 26.17 1.06
CA THR A 498 9.67 26.53 2.31
C THR A 498 8.69 26.65 3.46
N ARG A 499 8.97 25.98 4.57
CA ARG A 499 8.20 26.08 5.82
C ARG A 499 9.08 26.68 6.91
N LYS A 500 8.60 27.72 7.59
CA LYS A 500 9.26 28.24 8.79
C LYS A 500 8.96 27.31 9.96
N TYR A 501 10.00 26.93 10.70
CA TYR A 501 9.92 26.14 11.92
C TYR A 501 10.43 27.00 13.08
N THR A 502 9.53 27.41 13.96
CA THR A 502 9.85 28.18 15.17
C THR A 502 9.70 27.27 16.38
N ASN A 503 10.82 26.84 16.96
CA ASN A 503 10.81 26.29 18.32
C ASN A 503 10.66 27.46 19.30
N SER A 504 9.74 27.35 20.25
CA SER A 504 9.47 28.36 21.28
C SER A 504 10.67 28.73 22.15
N SER A 505 11.79 28.01 22.03
CA SER A 505 13.02 28.17 22.80
C SER A 505 14.22 28.75 22.05
N GLN A 506 14.14 28.99 20.72
CA GLN A 506 15.27 29.50 19.93
C GLN A 506 14.94 30.82 19.22
N SER A 507 15.88 31.78 19.27
CA SER A 507 15.76 33.11 18.66
C SER A 507 15.99 33.12 17.14
N ASN A 508 16.57 32.06 16.57
CA ASN A 508 16.78 31.92 15.12
C ASN A 508 15.66 31.07 14.50
N ALA A 509 14.99 31.59 13.48
CA ALA A 509 14.01 30.83 12.71
C ALA A 509 14.71 29.70 11.94
N MET A 510 14.35 28.45 12.20
CA MET A 510 14.77 27.33 11.36
C MET A 510 13.90 27.30 10.10
N ILE A 511 14.51 27.02 8.96
CA ILE A 511 13.80 26.96 7.68
C ILE A 511 13.90 25.53 7.17
N ILE A 512 12.75 24.97 6.83
CA ILE A 512 12.64 23.65 6.24
C ILE A 512 12.33 23.83 4.76
N PHE A 513 13.22 23.33 3.90
CA PHE A 513 12.99 23.22 2.48
C PHE A 513 12.40 21.85 2.16
N ILE A 514 11.32 21.84 1.39
CA ILE A 514 10.69 20.63 0.87
C ILE A 514 10.88 20.65 -0.64
N ALA A 515 11.79 19.81 -1.12
CA ALA A 515 12.06 19.63 -2.54
C ALA A 515 11.37 18.36 -3.03
N THR A 516 10.58 18.45 -4.10
CA THR A 516 9.83 17.32 -4.66
C THR A 516 9.98 17.27 -6.17
N THR A 517 10.00 16.06 -6.74
CA THR A 517 9.99 15.87 -8.19
C THR A 517 9.36 14.52 -8.53
N SER A 518 8.90 14.37 -9.78
CA SER A 518 8.48 13.08 -10.32
C SER A 518 9.02 12.88 -11.74
N PHE A 519 9.51 11.67 -12.04
CA PHE A 519 10.02 11.31 -13.37
C PHE A 519 9.91 9.81 -13.63
N ARG A 520 10.00 9.40 -14.91
CA ARG A 520 9.93 7.99 -15.33
C ARG A 520 11.33 7.38 -15.45
N LEU A 521 11.42 6.11 -15.09
CA LEU A 521 12.60 5.25 -15.27
C LEU A 521 12.23 4.06 -16.15
N PRO A 522 13.06 3.66 -17.13
CA PRO A 522 12.82 2.48 -17.97
C PRO A 522 13.28 1.19 -17.27
N LEU A 523 12.87 1.00 -16.02
CA LEU A 523 13.23 -0.16 -15.21
C LEU A 523 11.99 -0.74 -14.49
N PRO A 524 11.96 -2.05 -14.19
CA PRO A 524 10.93 -2.64 -13.34
C PRO A 524 10.91 -2.03 -11.94
N SER A 525 9.71 -1.86 -11.38
CA SER A 525 9.50 -1.22 -10.08
C SER A 525 10.22 -1.93 -8.94
N GLU A 526 10.30 -3.25 -9.02
CA GLU A 526 10.92 -4.14 -8.05
C GLU A 526 12.44 -3.90 -8.00
N ASN A 527 13.08 -3.73 -9.17
CA ASN A 527 14.51 -3.43 -9.25
C ASN A 527 14.84 -2.07 -8.66
N VAL A 528 13.97 -1.08 -8.93
CA VAL A 528 14.10 0.27 -8.38
C VAL A 528 13.91 0.25 -6.86
N PHE A 529 12.93 -0.51 -6.36
CA PHE A 529 12.68 -0.67 -4.93
C PHE A 529 13.86 -1.35 -4.21
N ASP A 530 14.40 -2.43 -4.78
CA ASP A 530 15.55 -3.12 -4.23
C ASP A 530 16.81 -2.24 -4.20
N PHE A 531 17.00 -1.38 -5.20
CA PHE A 531 18.08 -0.41 -5.23
C PHE A 531 18.06 0.57 -4.04
N PHE A 532 16.89 1.15 -3.72
CA PHE A 532 16.79 2.14 -2.63
C PHE A 532 16.92 1.52 -1.24
N ARG A 533 16.67 0.23 -1.13
CA ARG A 533 16.72 -0.50 0.14
C ARG A 533 18.07 -1.14 0.42
N ASP A 534 18.89 -1.35 -0.61
CA ASP A 534 20.21 -1.96 -0.50
C ASP A 534 21.19 -1.03 0.25
N PRO A 535 21.70 -1.43 1.43
CA PRO A 535 22.63 -0.61 2.21
C PRO A 535 23.95 -0.34 1.46
N ILE A 536 24.38 -1.23 0.57
CA ILE A 536 25.62 -1.07 -0.21
C ILE A 536 25.43 0.03 -1.25
N LYS A 537 24.24 0.13 -1.84
CA LYS A 537 23.92 1.10 -2.89
C LYS A 537 23.46 2.44 -2.34
N ARG A 538 23.17 2.55 -1.03
CA ARG A 538 22.71 3.79 -0.39
C ARG A 538 23.61 4.99 -0.65
N ALA A 539 24.93 4.82 -0.56
CA ALA A 539 25.91 5.88 -0.80
C ALA A 539 25.85 6.47 -2.24
N LYS A 540 25.19 5.77 -3.19
CA LYS A 540 25.03 6.24 -4.57
C LYS A 540 23.94 7.30 -4.73
N TRP A 541 23.04 7.47 -3.76
CA TRP A 541 21.88 8.36 -3.90
C TRP A 541 21.58 9.17 -2.63
N ASP A 542 21.93 8.69 -1.44
CA ASP A 542 21.69 9.39 -0.20
C ASP A 542 22.85 10.34 0.12
N VAL A 543 22.57 11.64 0.04
CA VAL A 543 23.52 12.73 0.36
C VAL A 543 24.10 12.58 1.77
N MET A 544 23.34 12.04 2.72
CA MET A 544 23.79 11.85 4.11
C MET A 544 24.82 10.73 4.26
N CYS A 545 24.94 9.85 3.27
CA CYS A 545 25.77 8.65 3.30
C CYS A 545 26.92 8.71 2.26
N TYR A 546 27.29 9.91 1.79
CA TYR A 546 28.26 10.08 0.71
C TYR A 546 29.55 9.29 0.95
N GLU A 547 29.87 8.39 0.00
CA GLU A 547 31.04 7.48 -0.01
C GLU A 547 31.24 6.61 1.26
N SER A 548 30.26 6.61 2.17
CA SER A 548 30.38 5.94 3.46
C SER A 548 29.52 4.67 3.46
N PRO A 549 30.09 3.49 3.76
CA PRO A 549 29.28 2.31 3.97
C PRO A 549 28.34 2.55 5.15
N VAL A 550 27.15 1.96 5.08
CA VAL A 550 26.17 2.00 6.17
C VAL A 550 25.94 0.60 6.72
N ASN A 551 25.71 0.52 8.02
CA ASN A 551 25.38 -0.72 8.70
C ASN A 551 23.92 -0.67 9.14
N GLU A 552 23.15 -1.68 8.75
CA GLU A 552 21.85 -1.94 9.38
C GLU A 552 22.10 -2.51 10.77
N VAL A 553 21.60 -1.84 11.81
CA VAL A 553 21.82 -2.21 13.22
C VAL A 553 20.59 -2.82 13.90
N ALA A 554 19.41 -2.67 13.30
CA ALA A 554 18.19 -3.31 13.76
C ALA A 554 17.18 -3.41 12.60
N ARG A 555 16.35 -4.46 12.61
CA ARG A 555 15.23 -4.64 11.68
C ARG A 555 13.99 -5.13 12.42
N ILE A 556 12.84 -4.51 12.13
CA ILE A 556 11.52 -4.93 12.60
C ILE A 556 10.67 -5.24 11.36
N SER A 557 10.21 -6.48 11.20
CA SER A 557 9.31 -6.81 10.08
C SER A 557 7.89 -6.27 10.31
N ILE A 558 7.26 -5.79 9.23
CA ILE A 558 5.86 -5.31 9.23
C ILE A 558 5.02 -6.24 8.35
N GLY A 559 4.13 -7.00 8.98
CA GLY A 559 3.21 -7.91 8.29
C GLY A 559 3.91 -9.15 7.71
N THR A 560 3.28 -9.75 6.69
CA THR A 560 3.71 -11.03 6.11
C THR A 560 4.70 -10.87 4.95
N GLN A 561 4.76 -9.69 4.33
CA GLN A 561 5.64 -9.44 3.20
C GLN A 561 7.08 -9.23 3.71
N PRO A 562 8.06 -10.11 3.40
CA PRO A 562 9.41 -10.02 3.96
C PRO A 562 10.14 -8.72 3.59
N SER A 563 9.69 -8.10 2.51
CA SER A 563 10.20 -6.84 2.02
C SER A 563 9.74 -5.61 2.80
N ASN A 564 8.74 -5.77 3.65
CA ASN A 564 8.14 -4.69 4.43
C ASN A 564 8.74 -4.69 5.83
N TYR A 565 9.56 -3.69 6.14
CA TYR A 565 10.24 -3.61 7.41
C TYR A 565 10.67 -2.19 7.77
N ILE A 566 10.88 -1.99 9.07
CA ILE A 566 11.55 -0.83 9.65
C ILE A 566 12.99 -1.21 9.89
N SER A 567 13.93 -0.36 9.51
CA SER A 567 15.35 -0.55 9.75
C SER A 567 15.96 0.67 10.43
N ILE A 568 16.94 0.41 11.30
CA ILE A 568 17.81 1.44 11.85
C ILE A 568 19.17 1.28 11.16
N ILE A 569 19.62 2.34 10.52
CA ILE A 569 20.80 2.36 9.67
C ILE A 569 21.79 3.36 10.26
N GLN A 570 23.02 2.91 10.51
CA GLN A 570 24.09 3.71 11.06
C GLN A 570 25.23 3.86 10.04
N PRO A 571 25.56 5.09 9.61
CA PRO A 571 26.75 5.34 8.79
C PRO A 571 28.04 4.94 9.52
N VAL A 572 28.96 4.27 8.82
CA VAL A 572 30.22 3.74 9.41
C VAL A 572 31.19 4.86 9.76
N HIS A 573 31.32 5.88 8.90
CA HIS A 573 32.03 7.09 9.25
C HIS A 573 31.09 7.96 10.07
N ARG A 574 31.36 8.01 11.39
CA ARG A 574 30.77 9.01 12.28
C ARG A 574 31.24 10.37 11.77
N THR A 575 30.47 10.99 10.89
CA THR A 575 30.53 12.44 10.80
C THR A 575 30.27 13.00 12.20
N ALA A 576 30.72 14.22 12.50
CA ALA A 576 30.56 14.85 13.81
C ALA A 576 29.10 14.90 14.33
N ASN A 577 28.12 14.49 13.52
CA ASN A 577 26.71 14.44 13.83
C ASN A 577 26.33 13.06 14.38
N ASN A 578 26.00 13.01 15.67
CA ASN A 578 25.52 11.85 16.42
C ASN A 578 24.14 11.34 15.93
N MET A 579 24.02 11.03 14.64
CA MET A 579 22.77 10.70 13.96
C MET A 579 22.78 9.27 13.40
N ALA A 580 21.62 8.62 13.43
CA ALA A 580 21.33 7.41 12.68
C ALA A 580 20.07 7.64 11.85
N ILE A 581 19.80 6.75 10.91
CA ILE A 581 18.68 6.85 9.99
C ILE A 581 17.66 5.78 10.34
N ILE A 582 16.41 6.18 10.55
CA ILE A 582 15.29 5.25 10.61
C ILE A 582 14.69 5.20 9.22
N GLN A 583 14.41 4.01 8.70
CA GLN A 583 13.82 3.80 7.39
C GLN A 583 12.67 2.79 7.46
N GLU A 584 11.53 3.14 6.88
CA GLU A 584 10.45 2.22 6.55
C GLU A 584 10.48 1.91 5.05
N SER A 585 10.44 0.62 4.71
CA SER A 585 10.28 0.16 3.34
C SER A 585 9.00 -0.66 3.25
N CYS A 586 8.19 -0.42 2.22
CA CYS A 586 6.96 -1.14 1.98
C CYS A 586 6.74 -1.35 0.48
N ILE A 587 6.24 -2.52 0.10
CA ILE A 587 5.84 -2.89 -1.25
C ILE A 587 4.51 -3.65 -1.22
N ASP A 588 3.65 -3.34 -2.17
CA ASP A 588 2.37 -3.98 -2.44
C ASP A 588 2.15 -4.09 -3.97
N PRO A 589 1.04 -4.68 -4.44
CA PRO A 589 0.77 -4.81 -5.87
C PRO A 589 0.67 -3.49 -6.66
N LEU A 590 0.26 -2.39 -6.03
CA LEU A 590 0.06 -1.08 -6.68
C LEU A 590 1.34 -0.23 -6.68
N GLY A 591 2.23 -0.44 -5.72
CA GLY A 591 3.48 0.30 -5.66
C GLY A 591 4.34 -0.02 -4.45
N SER A 592 5.35 0.81 -4.25
CA SER A 592 6.24 0.72 -3.09
C SER A 592 6.76 2.08 -2.67
N TYR A 593 7.29 2.15 -1.46
CA TYR A 593 7.95 3.35 -0.95
C TYR A 593 9.14 3.00 -0.06
N VAL A 594 10.08 3.93 0.00
CA VAL A 594 11.17 3.95 0.98
C VAL A 594 11.17 5.33 1.61
N VAL A 595 10.77 5.41 2.88
CA VAL A 595 10.71 6.65 3.66
C VAL A 595 11.72 6.56 4.79
N TYR A 596 12.50 7.60 4.99
CA TYR A 596 13.55 7.61 6.00
C TYR A 596 13.71 9.00 6.64
N SER A 597 14.25 9.04 7.85
CA SER A 597 14.56 10.29 8.53
C SER A 597 15.84 10.16 9.36
N PRO A 598 16.73 11.16 9.32
CA PRO A 598 17.87 11.23 10.23
C PRO A 598 17.40 11.63 11.64
N VAL A 599 17.85 10.91 12.65
CA VAL A 599 17.46 11.09 14.06
C VAL A 599 18.68 10.97 14.95
N ASN A 600 18.69 11.71 16.07
CA ASN A 600 19.77 11.62 17.04
C ASN A 600 19.84 10.22 17.67
N ILE A 601 21.05 9.68 17.80
CA ILE A 601 21.29 8.36 18.42
C ILE A 601 20.82 8.35 19.89
N SER A 602 20.89 9.47 20.62
CA SER A 602 20.35 9.55 21.99
C SER A 602 18.87 9.23 22.03
N ASP A 603 18.12 9.79 21.07
CA ASP A 603 16.67 9.68 21.03
C ASP A 603 16.28 8.26 20.65
N ILE A 604 16.96 7.68 19.65
CA ILE A 604 16.80 6.29 19.28
C ILE A 604 17.06 5.36 20.47
N LYS A 605 18.11 5.60 21.27
CA LYS A 605 18.40 4.79 22.46
C LYS A 605 17.28 4.86 23.50
N MET A 606 16.76 6.06 23.77
CA MET A 606 15.61 6.24 24.66
C MET A 606 14.39 5.46 24.14
N ALA A 607 14.07 5.61 22.84
CA ALA A 607 12.95 4.90 22.24
C ALA A 607 13.10 3.38 22.33
N ILE A 608 14.27 2.83 21.99
CA ILE A 608 14.53 1.38 22.02
C ILE A 608 14.48 0.80 23.44
N ASN A 609 14.81 1.60 24.45
CA ASN A 609 14.69 1.19 25.86
C ASN A 609 13.24 1.23 26.38
N GLY A 610 12.29 1.70 25.57
CA GLY A 610 10.88 1.82 25.96
C GLY A 610 10.56 3.10 26.74
N GLU A 611 11.49 4.07 26.77
CA GLU A 611 11.26 5.37 27.40
C GLU A 611 10.35 6.24 26.51
N GLU A 612 9.43 7.00 27.11
CA GLU A 612 8.58 7.94 26.38
C GLU A 612 9.41 9.16 25.93
N SER A 613 9.80 9.17 24.66
CA SER A 613 10.45 10.33 24.05
C SER A 613 9.38 11.38 23.70
N THR A 614 9.31 12.46 24.49
CA THR A 614 8.24 13.47 24.31
C THR A 614 8.41 14.37 23.09
N THR A 615 9.54 14.39 22.36
CA THR A 615 9.62 15.09 21.05
C THR A 615 10.87 14.72 20.26
N MET A 616 10.86 13.61 19.53
CA MET A 616 11.85 13.45 18.45
C MET A 616 11.47 14.36 17.30
N ALA A 617 12.38 15.23 16.86
CA ALA A 617 12.16 16.02 15.66
C ALA A 617 12.33 15.11 14.42
N ILE A 618 11.22 14.84 13.72
CA ILE A 618 11.20 13.98 12.53
C ILE A 618 11.09 14.86 11.29
N PHE A 619 12.06 14.73 10.39
CA PHE A 619 12.05 15.37 9.07
C PHE A 619 12.18 14.30 8.00
N PRO A 620 11.07 13.67 7.57
CA PRO A 620 11.15 12.56 6.64
C PRO A 620 11.51 13.02 5.23
N SER A 621 12.32 12.18 4.60
CA SER A 621 12.63 12.19 3.18
C SER A 621 12.26 10.82 2.62
N GLY A 622 12.06 10.70 1.32
CA GLY A 622 11.63 9.42 0.78
C GLY A 622 11.37 9.40 -0.71
N ILE A 623 11.11 8.18 -1.16
CA ILE A 623 10.88 7.82 -2.54
C ILE A 623 9.60 7.00 -2.62
N VAL A 624 8.69 7.40 -3.51
CA VAL A 624 7.49 6.64 -3.89
C VAL A 624 7.71 6.07 -5.28
N ILE A 625 7.43 4.79 -5.44
CA ILE A 625 7.71 4.00 -6.64
C ILE A 625 6.38 3.39 -7.09
N SER A 626 5.83 3.95 -8.17
CA SER A 626 4.59 3.47 -8.76
C SER A 626 4.87 2.66 -10.03
N LYS A 627 4.11 1.57 -10.22
CA LYS A 627 4.16 0.79 -11.45
C LYS A 627 3.49 1.58 -12.58
N ASP A 628 4.12 1.64 -13.74
CA ASP A 628 3.51 2.24 -14.93
C ASP A 628 2.82 1.13 -15.73
N GLU A 629 1.49 1.20 -15.85
CA GLU A 629 0.66 0.16 -16.48
C GLU A 629 0.83 0.06 -18.01
N ARG A 630 1.63 0.93 -18.65
CA ARG A 630 2.02 0.76 -20.06
C ARG A 630 2.71 -0.58 -20.36
N SER A 631 3.11 -1.33 -19.33
CA SER A 631 3.63 -2.70 -19.43
C SER A 631 2.56 -3.78 -19.63
N ILE A 632 1.27 -3.50 -19.41
CA ILE A 632 0.20 -4.52 -19.41
C ILE A 632 -0.51 -4.60 -20.77
N THR A 633 -0.49 -3.51 -21.55
CA THR A 633 -1.35 -3.34 -22.74
C THR A 633 -0.91 -4.10 -24.00
N ASN A 634 0.29 -4.66 -24.06
CA ASN A 634 0.77 -5.37 -25.26
C ASN A 634 0.71 -6.91 -25.15
N ALA A 635 0.29 -7.44 -24.00
CA ALA A 635 0.42 -8.86 -23.69
C ALA A 635 -0.48 -9.79 -24.51
N ALA A 636 -1.52 -9.29 -25.18
CA ALA A 636 -2.48 -10.18 -25.82
C ALA A 636 -2.50 -10.09 -27.36
N TRP A 637 -1.68 -9.21 -27.97
CA TRP A 637 -1.73 -8.94 -29.42
C TRP A 637 -0.43 -9.29 -30.18
N SER A 638 0.57 -9.90 -29.55
CA SER A 638 1.76 -10.36 -30.29
C SER A 638 2.24 -11.75 -29.87
N SER A 639 1.73 -12.75 -30.58
CA SER A 639 2.38 -14.05 -30.72
C SER A 639 3.57 -13.86 -31.68
N GLY A 640 4.77 -13.77 -31.13
CA GLY A 640 6.01 -14.07 -31.86
C GLY A 640 6.94 -12.89 -32.14
N SER A 641 7.83 -12.58 -31.19
CA SER A 641 9.28 -12.32 -31.37
C SER A 641 9.83 -11.80 -30.04
N ASP A 642 11.11 -12.05 -29.74
CA ASP A 642 11.83 -11.55 -28.56
C ASP A 642 11.44 -10.11 -28.18
N ASP A 643 10.59 -9.97 -27.15
CA ASP A 643 10.06 -8.67 -26.73
C ASP A 643 10.84 -8.18 -25.51
N THR A 644 11.77 -7.26 -25.73
CA THR A 644 12.40 -6.46 -24.68
C THR A 644 11.35 -5.54 -24.06
N ARG A 645 10.54 -6.10 -23.16
CA ARG A 645 9.51 -5.43 -22.34
C ARG A 645 10.09 -4.17 -21.70
N THR A 646 9.66 -2.98 -22.13
CA THR A 646 10.02 -1.73 -21.46
C THR A 646 9.14 -1.54 -20.23
N HIS A 647 9.47 -2.23 -19.15
CA HIS A 647 8.90 -1.94 -17.85
C HIS A 647 9.32 -0.52 -17.43
N SER A 648 8.37 0.42 -17.41
CA SER A 648 8.60 1.75 -16.86
C SER A 648 8.11 1.84 -15.42
N THR A 649 8.83 2.63 -14.63
CA THR A 649 8.52 2.94 -13.23
C THR A 649 8.38 4.44 -13.10
N LEU A 650 7.35 4.88 -12.40
CA LEU A 650 7.19 6.28 -12.05
C LEU A 650 7.75 6.51 -10.65
N LEU A 651 8.72 7.40 -10.56
CA LEU A 651 9.39 7.75 -9.30
C LEU A 651 8.92 9.13 -8.83
N THR A 652 8.58 9.25 -7.55
CA THR A 652 8.47 10.54 -6.85
C THR A 652 9.48 10.60 -5.73
N VAL A 653 10.34 11.61 -5.77
CA VAL A 653 11.35 11.83 -4.74
C VAL A 653 10.98 13.10 -3.99
N ALA A 654 11.01 13.03 -2.65
CA ALA A 654 10.78 14.18 -1.80
C ALA A 654 11.82 14.23 -0.68
N PHE A 655 12.48 15.37 -0.54
CA PHE A 655 13.47 15.65 0.48
C PHE A 655 13.03 16.78 1.39
N GLN A 656 13.19 16.57 2.69
CA GLN A 656 13.00 17.58 3.70
C GLN A 656 14.37 17.98 4.27
N ILE A 657 14.80 19.19 3.95
CA ILE A 657 16.13 19.70 4.28
C ILE A 657 15.98 20.82 5.31
N LEU A 658 16.53 20.58 6.50
CA LEU A 658 16.58 21.57 7.57
C LEU A 658 17.82 22.45 7.40
N MET A 659 17.63 23.77 7.32
CA MET A 659 18.72 24.74 7.28
C MET A 659 18.62 25.72 8.46
N ASN A 660 19.78 26.01 9.06
CA ASN A 660 19.92 27.02 10.09
C ASN A 660 20.51 28.29 9.45
N GLY A 661 19.75 29.38 9.40
CA GLY A 661 20.20 30.62 8.76
C GLY A 661 19.14 31.72 8.76
N PRO A 662 19.52 32.97 8.48
CA PRO A 662 18.59 34.09 8.42
C PRO A 662 17.62 33.92 7.24
N THR A 663 16.37 34.37 7.41
CA THR A 663 15.33 34.29 6.36
C THR A 663 15.65 35.06 5.09
N THR A 664 16.66 35.93 5.11
CA THR A 664 17.17 36.65 3.93
C THR A 664 17.87 35.74 2.93
N MET A 665 18.40 34.59 3.36
CA MET A 665 19.12 33.64 2.49
C MET A 665 18.22 32.61 1.79
N ILE A 666 16.89 32.75 1.88
CA ILE A 666 15.95 31.77 1.30
C ILE A 666 16.17 31.60 -0.20
N ALA A 667 16.34 32.69 -0.96
CA ALA A 667 16.51 32.62 -2.41
C ALA A 667 17.80 31.89 -2.82
N GLU A 668 18.93 32.22 -2.19
CA GLU A 668 20.21 31.54 -2.43
C GLU A 668 20.15 30.06 -2.03
N SER A 669 19.50 29.76 -0.90
CA SER A 669 19.34 28.40 -0.39
C SER A 669 18.43 27.56 -1.30
N LYS A 670 17.40 28.15 -1.93
CA LYS A 670 16.58 27.47 -2.95
C LYS A 670 17.45 26.98 -4.11
N THR A 671 18.39 27.80 -4.60
CA THR A 671 19.30 27.40 -5.69
C THR A 671 20.19 26.23 -5.28
N VAL A 672 20.75 26.26 -4.06
CA VAL A 672 21.56 25.15 -3.52
C VAL A 672 20.73 23.86 -3.40
N VAL A 673 19.51 23.95 -2.89
CA VAL A 673 18.59 22.81 -2.79
C VAL A 673 18.23 22.27 -4.16
N ASN A 674 18.02 23.15 -5.15
CA ASN A 674 17.75 22.74 -6.53
C ASN A 674 18.95 21.98 -7.12
N SER A 675 20.16 22.52 -7.00
CA SER A 675 21.37 21.84 -7.48
C SER A 675 21.61 20.50 -6.77
N LEU A 676 21.35 20.42 -5.47
CA LEU A 676 21.44 19.17 -4.71
C LEU A 676 20.46 18.12 -5.23
N MET A 677 19.21 18.54 -5.48
CA MET A 677 18.16 17.68 -6.00
C MET A 677 18.50 17.18 -7.42
N THR A 678 18.90 18.09 -8.32
CA THR A 678 19.35 17.74 -9.68
C THR A 678 20.51 16.75 -9.65
N SER A 679 21.54 17.00 -8.84
CA SER A 679 22.69 16.09 -8.71
C SER A 679 22.27 14.72 -8.17
N THR A 680 21.38 14.68 -7.18
CA THR A 680 20.87 13.43 -6.61
C THR A 680 20.11 12.60 -7.65
N ILE A 681 19.26 13.24 -8.46
CA ILE A 681 18.51 12.58 -9.54
C ILE A 681 19.46 12.04 -10.60
N GLN A 682 20.48 12.81 -10.99
CA GLN A 682 21.50 12.36 -11.93
C GLN A 682 22.25 11.14 -11.39
N ASN A 683 22.62 11.15 -10.10
CA ASN A 683 23.28 10.02 -9.45
C ASN A 683 22.38 8.77 -9.39
N ILE A 684 21.09 8.93 -9.06
CA ILE A 684 20.10 7.84 -9.10
C ILE A 684 20.01 7.25 -10.50
N ASN A 685 19.81 8.09 -11.52
CA ASN A 685 19.72 7.68 -12.92
C ASN A 685 20.98 6.96 -13.37
N HIS A 686 22.16 7.52 -13.07
CA HIS A 686 23.43 6.91 -13.43
C HIS A 686 23.62 5.55 -12.73
N ALA A 687 23.33 5.46 -11.44
CA ALA A 687 23.51 4.24 -10.66
C ALA A 687 22.57 3.11 -11.09
N LEU A 688 21.33 3.45 -11.47
CA LEU A 688 20.30 2.51 -11.92
C LEU A 688 20.46 2.10 -13.39
N ILE A 689 20.80 3.03 -14.28
CA ILE A 689 20.87 2.76 -15.73
C ILE A 689 22.25 2.20 -16.11
N ASN A 690 23.34 2.83 -15.64
CA ASN A 690 24.70 2.42 -16.03
C ASN A 690 25.29 1.33 -15.12
N GLY A 691 24.77 1.18 -13.89
CA GLY A 691 25.18 0.13 -12.97
C GLY A 691 24.78 -1.28 -13.40
N SER A 692 23.80 -1.41 -14.31
CA SER A 692 23.32 -2.68 -14.86
C SER A 692 24.31 -3.36 -15.81
N ASN A 693 25.28 -2.62 -16.35
CA ASN A 693 26.23 -3.10 -17.37
C ASN A 693 27.59 -3.53 -16.81
N LEU A 694 27.78 -3.50 -15.49
CA LEU A 694 29.05 -3.81 -14.84
C LEU A 694 28.82 -4.72 -13.63
N GLU A 695 28.36 -5.96 -13.86
CA GLU A 695 28.56 -7.07 -12.92
C GLU A 695 28.26 -8.42 -13.61
N PHE A 696 29.33 -9.05 -14.13
CA PHE A 696 29.48 -10.51 -14.27
C PHE A 696 30.88 -10.88 -13.77
#